data_AF-A0A1U7CJJ3-F1
#
_entry.id   AF-A0A1U7CJJ3-F1
#
_cell.length_a   1.000
_cell.length_b   1.000
_cell.length_c   1.000
_cell.angle_alpha   90.00
_cell.angle_beta   90.00
_cell.angle_gamma   90.00
#
_symmetry.space_group_name_H-M   'P 1'
#
loop_
_entity.id
_entity.type
_entity.pdbx_description
1 polymer ?
#
loop_
_entity_poly.entity_id
_entity_poly.type
_entity_poly.pdbx_seq_one_letter_code
_entity_poly.pdbx_strand_id
1 'polypeptide(L)'
;MVNVSVAHDTRPAIEVIPPVDEASAPPQPSRRKAHPLKTMNHDFRRLFERKTVGRLSAGMVLKKALVNMTLMALGFAGVGFAYCAVASGSREAEAEPQAAAAEPAVPRDRDAPEVQLRNESRSVLEKALASVRTVEDLEQRVWLLCEIARLQARAGLADALEGTLKTAIEAAQETESEHRLIDVAEALARSGDFKTAVELVDPLALNRDYGLNHVAAAMAGAGDVNGALRVAGTIRNESSRSEALQRIAIAQAEGGDMKGAQTTVAKISDAAVLAEVLTAIAARQYRAKDPAAALSLEHARRAADKIPPFVGDRREPTDSRASALAAIAGVLAGSGATEEARKVAGEIAKAPWDDIARRNIAAAQAGRGEIEAALQTAENIHGAYEKGEALNDVVTAQVAANDLDAARTLASRIEPGRWRVDALLAIAKGQYRSGRRKEAWGIFEAARREAERLVDDPRVGNVKPAALGRLASAQAEVREEKAALAWIDDLASPSAKAWSLWGLAEELAGRLPASPPPKIRILVSTPKVDEPAAEHAPKPITTFRGKIVLFGTRRAVGGEAQRIEMINPDGTGLETILTLDKGQAIHAGRVSPDGKRLAFSASQAGTRRPDLWSVTTDRVRRKIADDIIVVAWSPDGRRLAAIRDTDPNTPGRENLILDVETGREQRLPIPETDAVEDWSPDGETLTAMAANVGKVFEHPTKGTYPLRQIYLMHPDGTGRARLTSRPLADNLDARFSPDGSRVTYFQRRHPNNLVMHFAVVQRRDGADARDLAQFNEIYKGNRHYKPNGPPCWSPDGKSVVWFIPRRKLDSSTMRIELLILSVETGQANRLDLHQRGLEWVQALDWR
;
A
#
# COMPACT_ATOMS: atom_id res chain seq x y z
N MET A 1 -24.52 48.30 38.12
CA MET A 1 -25.64 49.01 37.48
C MET A 1 -25.92 48.30 36.16
N VAL A 2 -27.04 47.65 35.84
CA VAL A 2 -28.38 47.40 36.40
C VAL A 2 -28.88 46.18 35.58
N ASN A 3 -29.01 44.96 36.15
CA ASN A 3 -30.23 44.27 36.59
C ASN A 3 -31.54 44.52 35.81
N VAL A 4 -32.22 43.44 35.36
CA VAL A 4 -33.66 43.06 35.45
C VAL A 4 -33.77 41.72 34.68
N SER A 5 -34.01 40.49 35.19
CA SER A 5 -34.97 39.87 36.12
C SER A 5 -36.43 39.84 35.66
N VAL A 6 -36.95 38.66 35.26
CA VAL A 6 -38.27 38.17 35.70
C VAL A 6 -38.23 36.63 35.75
N ALA A 7 -38.64 36.10 36.90
CA ALA A 7 -38.79 34.69 37.26
C ALA A 7 -40.19 34.16 36.94
N HIS A 8 -40.38 32.84 36.95
CA HIS A 8 -41.46 32.20 37.72
C HIS A 8 -41.10 30.75 38.09
N ASP A 9 -41.59 30.38 39.26
CA ASP A 9 -41.11 29.38 40.21
C ASP A 9 -42.08 28.18 40.23
N THR A 10 -41.60 27.00 40.66
CA THR A 10 -42.28 26.12 41.64
C THR A 10 -41.45 24.85 41.87
N ARG A 11 -40.93 24.70 43.09
CA ARG A 11 -40.56 23.42 43.75
C ARG A 11 -41.66 23.04 44.76
N PRO A 12 -41.66 21.80 45.28
CA PRO A 12 -41.08 21.53 46.62
C PRO A 12 -40.38 20.13 46.68
N ALA A 13 -39.64 19.64 47.68
CA ALA A 13 -39.00 20.05 48.95
C ALA A 13 -37.95 18.92 49.26
N ILE A 14 -36.67 19.22 49.51
CA ILE A 14 -35.94 19.26 50.80
C ILE A 14 -36.02 17.97 51.65
N GLU A 15 -34.87 17.30 51.84
CA GLU A 15 -34.24 17.09 53.16
C GLU A 15 -32.73 16.74 53.04
N VAL A 16 -31.91 17.34 53.89
CA VAL A 16 -30.42 17.24 53.97
C VAL A 16 -30.03 17.18 55.46
N ILE A 17 -28.81 16.66 55.73
CA ILE A 17 -27.80 17.04 56.77
C ILE A 17 -27.48 15.87 57.76
N PRO A 18 -26.26 15.66 58.34
CA PRO A 18 -24.83 15.99 58.04
C PRO A 18 -23.83 14.78 58.25
N PRO A 19 -22.49 14.99 58.11
CA PRO A 19 -21.42 14.03 58.43
C PRO A 19 -20.74 14.24 59.81
N VAL A 20 -19.93 13.28 60.26
CA VAL A 20 -19.03 13.38 61.44
C VAL A 20 -17.66 12.78 61.13
N ASP A 21 -16.63 13.41 61.70
CA ASP A 21 -15.19 13.28 61.45
C ASP A 21 -14.43 12.54 62.58
N GLU A 22 -13.12 12.33 62.35
CA GLU A 22 -11.99 12.14 63.30
C GLU A 22 -11.46 10.74 63.73
N ALA A 23 -10.25 10.46 63.21
CA ALA A 23 -8.96 10.15 63.87
C ALA A 23 -8.75 8.91 64.77
N SER A 24 -7.70 8.11 64.45
CA SER A 24 -6.56 7.73 65.34
C SER A 24 -5.73 6.54 64.77
N ALA A 25 -4.41 6.58 64.95
CA ALA A 25 -3.42 5.51 64.68
C ALA A 25 -2.45 5.42 65.89
N PRO A 26 -1.41 4.54 65.94
CA PRO A 26 -1.22 3.10 65.69
C PRO A 26 -0.69 2.37 66.98
N PRO A 27 -0.13 1.12 66.97
CA PRO A 27 1.32 0.92 66.70
C PRO A 27 1.77 -0.47 66.13
N GLN A 28 3.01 -0.55 65.61
CA GLN A 28 3.86 -1.77 65.42
C GLN A 28 4.76 -2.00 66.68
N PRO A 29 5.72 -2.97 66.86
CA PRO A 29 6.42 -3.87 65.89
C PRO A 29 6.87 -5.29 66.41
N SER A 30 7.53 -6.10 65.56
CA SER A 30 8.80 -6.86 65.80
C SER A 30 8.97 -8.04 64.83
N ARG A 31 9.86 -7.99 63.83
CA ARG A 31 11.31 -8.39 63.80
C ARG A 31 11.61 -9.83 64.26
N ARG A 32 12.06 -10.69 63.31
CA ARG A 32 13.41 -11.31 63.30
C ARG A 32 13.70 -12.13 62.02
N LYS A 33 14.83 -11.76 61.37
CA LYS A 33 15.95 -12.57 60.80
C LYS A 33 15.64 -13.69 59.78
N ALA A 34 16.43 -13.96 58.74
CA ALA A 34 17.59 -13.32 58.11
C ALA A 34 17.81 -13.97 56.72
N HIS A 35 18.31 -13.15 55.81
CA HIS A 35 18.96 -13.34 54.49
C HIS A 35 19.94 -14.53 54.34
N PRO A 36 20.48 -14.86 53.13
CA PRO A 36 20.74 -13.92 52.00
C PRO A 36 20.65 -14.39 50.52
N LEU A 37 20.63 -13.36 49.65
CA LEU A 37 21.32 -13.19 48.34
C LEU A 37 20.84 -14.06 47.15
N LYS A 38 20.47 -13.52 45.98
CA LYS A 38 21.10 -12.44 45.18
C LYS A 38 20.05 -11.84 44.22
N THR A 39 19.70 -10.55 44.37
CA THR A 39 20.06 -9.39 43.50
C THR A 39 19.34 -9.34 42.14
N MET A 40 18.72 -8.25 41.66
CA MET A 40 18.43 -6.88 42.12
C MET A 40 17.47 -6.32 41.02
N ASN A 41 16.24 -5.88 41.35
CA ASN A 41 15.80 -4.47 41.52
C ASN A 41 16.17 -3.48 40.40
N HIS A 42 15.41 -2.44 40.05
CA HIS A 42 14.02 -1.96 40.20
C HIS A 42 14.08 -0.47 39.78
N ASP A 43 13.06 0.02 39.06
CA ASP A 43 12.45 1.37 39.08
C ASP A 43 13.23 2.64 39.52
N PHE A 44 13.01 3.77 38.80
CA PHE A 44 12.02 4.79 39.21
C PHE A 44 11.82 5.94 38.19
N ARG A 45 10.54 6.15 37.83
CA ARG A 45 9.75 7.38 37.54
C ARG A 45 10.34 8.68 36.92
N ARG A 46 9.59 9.08 35.87
CA ARG A 46 8.96 10.40 35.55
C ARG A 46 9.83 11.66 35.42
N LEU A 47 9.89 12.20 34.19
CA LEU A 47 9.57 13.59 33.82
C LEU A 47 9.81 13.80 32.31
N PHE A 48 8.75 13.90 31.50
CA PHE A 48 8.56 14.98 30.53
C PHE A 48 7.18 14.86 29.86
N GLU A 49 6.54 16.02 29.74
CA GLU A 49 5.14 16.23 29.45
C GLU A 49 4.79 16.17 27.96
N ARG A 50 3.52 15.83 27.72
CA ARG A 50 2.61 16.36 26.68
C ARG A 50 3.24 17.28 25.62
N LYS A 51 3.47 16.74 24.41
CA LYS A 51 3.17 17.39 23.11
C LYS A 51 3.39 16.39 21.96
N THR A 52 2.46 15.44 21.82
CA THR A 52 2.46 14.52 20.67
C THR A 52 1.05 14.32 20.14
N VAL A 53 0.37 15.43 19.84
CA VAL A 53 -0.82 15.44 19.00
C VAL A 53 -0.50 16.38 17.85
N GLY A 54 0.01 15.82 16.74
CA GLY A 54 0.44 16.58 15.57
C GLY A 54 1.45 15.93 14.62
N ARG A 55 1.78 14.63 14.77
CA ARG A 55 2.81 13.94 13.94
C ARG A 55 2.30 12.78 13.08
N LEU A 56 0.99 12.55 13.00
CA LEU A 56 0.42 11.41 12.26
C LEU A 56 0.25 11.64 10.74
N SER A 57 0.49 12.85 10.21
CA SER A 57 0.38 13.15 8.76
C SER A 57 1.72 13.29 8.02
N ALA A 58 2.88 13.26 8.71
CA ALA A 58 4.19 13.51 8.09
C ALA A 58 4.81 12.28 7.39
N GLY A 59 4.38 11.05 7.72
CA GLY A 59 4.98 9.82 7.18
C GLY A 59 4.60 9.51 5.73
N MET A 60 3.42 9.94 5.27
CA MET A 60 2.95 9.71 3.90
C MET A 60 3.53 10.75 2.91
N VAL A 61 3.83 11.94 3.43
CA VAL A 61 4.49 13.06 2.74
C VAL A 61 5.94 12.72 2.38
N LEU A 62 6.66 12.07 3.31
CA LEU A 62 8.05 11.69 3.10
C LEU A 62 8.19 10.63 1.98
N LYS A 63 7.20 9.75 1.79
CA LYS A 63 7.22 8.74 0.70
C LYS A 63 7.01 9.36 -0.69
N LYS A 64 6.07 10.30 -0.85
CA LYS A 64 5.89 11.04 -2.13
C LYS A 64 7.09 11.95 -2.45
N ALA A 65 7.65 12.61 -1.43
CA ALA A 65 8.86 13.41 -1.59
C ALA A 65 10.10 12.55 -1.92
N LEU A 66 10.30 11.38 -1.29
CA LEU A 66 11.40 10.48 -1.61
C LEU A 66 11.30 9.91 -3.04
N VAL A 67 10.10 9.51 -3.48
CA VAL A 67 9.90 8.94 -4.82
C VAL A 67 10.15 9.98 -5.91
N ASN A 68 9.68 11.23 -5.74
CA ASN A 68 9.96 12.31 -6.68
C ASN A 68 11.43 12.79 -6.60
N MET A 69 12.07 12.78 -5.42
CA MET A 69 13.50 13.10 -5.29
C MET A 69 14.42 12.03 -5.90
N THR A 70 14.02 10.75 -5.91
CA THR A 70 14.79 9.68 -6.56
C THR A 70 14.73 9.80 -8.09
N LEU A 71 13.62 10.29 -8.64
CA LEU A 71 13.47 10.61 -10.07
C LEU A 71 14.26 11.87 -10.49
N MET A 72 14.34 12.91 -9.63
CA MET A 72 15.24 14.05 -9.86
C MET A 72 16.73 13.66 -9.75
N ALA A 73 17.07 12.73 -8.86
CA ALA A 73 18.44 12.22 -8.74
C ALA A 73 18.89 11.48 -10.01
N LEU A 74 18.01 10.79 -10.75
CA LEU A 74 18.37 10.18 -12.04
C LEU A 74 18.64 11.21 -13.15
N GLY A 75 18.05 12.41 -13.07
CA GLY A 75 18.38 13.53 -13.97
C GLY A 75 19.69 14.27 -13.64
N PHE A 76 20.20 14.10 -12.43
CA PHE A 76 21.43 14.74 -11.92
C PHE A 76 22.58 13.76 -11.58
N ALA A 77 22.34 12.45 -11.54
CA ALA A 77 23.37 11.41 -11.34
C ALA A 77 24.30 11.21 -12.55
N GLY A 78 24.19 12.05 -13.57
CA GLY A 78 25.21 12.22 -14.62
C GLY A 78 26.40 13.10 -14.21
N VAL A 79 26.57 13.45 -12.93
CA VAL A 79 27.70 14.26 -12.43
C VAL A 79 28.82 13.38 -11.81
N GLY A 80 28.70 12.04 -11.85
CA GLY A 80 29.70 11.11 -11.30
C GLY A 80 30.64 10.40 -12.28
N PHE A 81 30.51 10.61 -13.61
CA PHE A 81 31.32 9.90 -14.61
C PHE A 81 31.55 10.74 -15.88
N ALA A 82 32.40 11.76 -15.81
CA ALA A 82 33.04 12.38 -16.98
C ALA A 82 34.17 13.35 -16.57
N TYR A 83 35.28 12.84 -16.05
CA TYR A 83 36.55 13.57 -16.09
C TYR A 83 37.71 12.58 -16.10
N CYS A 84 38.04 12.06 -17.29
CA CYS A 84 39.32 11.43 -17.64
C CYS A 84 39.31 11.04 -19.14
N ALA A 85 39.35 12.01 -20.04
CA ALA A 85 39.72 11.77 -21.45
C ALA A 85 40.07 13.08 -22.18
N VAL A 86 41.23 13.69 -21.89
CA VAL A 86 41.93 14.54 -22.88
C VAL A 86 43.43 14.36 -22.69
N ALA A 87 44.05 13.54 -23.55
CA ALA A 87 45.39 13.76 -24.10
C ALA A 87 45.80 12.59 -25.01
N SER A 88 45.38 12.62 -26.27
CA SER A 88 46.20 12.12 -27.38
C SER A 88 45.67 12.69 -28.70
N GLY A 89 46.29 13.78 -29.13
CA GLY A 89 46.09 14.28 -30.48
C GLY A 89 46.72 13.33 -31.50
N SER A 90 46.04 13.11 -32.61
CA SER A 90 46.72 12.79 -33.86
C SER A 90 45.86 13.18 -35.06
N ARG A 91 46.44 14.13 -35.81
CA ARG A 91 46.28 14.53 -37.21
C ARG A 91 45.21 13.84 -38.05
N GLU A 92 44.39 14.69 -38.64
CA GLU A 92 43.62 14.48 -39.87
C GLU A 92 44.51 14.01 -41.03
N ALA A 93 44.05 12.99 -41.74
CA ALA A 93 44.44 12.71 -43.12
C ALA A 93 43.21 12.14 -43.85
N GLU A 94 42.80 12.83 -44.92
CA GLU A 94 41.73 12.47 -45.85
C GLU A 94 42.08 11.19 -46.63
N ALA A 95 41.08 10.32 -46.85
CA ALA A 95 41.07 9.37 -47.97
C ALA A 95 39.63 8.94 -48.30
N GLU A 96 39.29 9.05 -49.59
CA GLU A 96 38.03 8.68 -50.25
C GLU A 96 37.69 7.17 -50.21
N PRO A 97 36.43 6.76 -50.52
CA PRO A 97 35.95 5.41 -50.28
C PRO A 97 36.21 4.47 -51.46
N GLN A 98 36.76 3.29 -51.20
CA GLN A 98 36.69 2.15 -52.13
C GLN A 98 35.93 0.98 -51.49
N ALA A 99 34.88 0.56 -52.19
CA ALA A 99 34.10 -0.62 -51.90
C ALA A 99 34.91 -1.89 -52.20
N ALA A 100 35.05 -2.76 -51.21
CA ALA A 100 35.54 -4.13 -51.39
C ALA A 100 34.74 -5.09 -50.50
N ALA A 101 34.41 -6.23 -51.09
CA ALA A 101 33.48 -7.24 -50.61
C ALA A 101 33.83 -7.84 -49.25
N ALA A 102 32.79 -8.15 -48.46
CA ALA A 102 32.91 -8.76 -47.15
C ALA A 102 33.27 -10.25 -47.24
N GLU A 103 34.44 -10.61 -46.72
CA GLU A 103 34.75 -11.96 -46.24
C GLU A 103 34.08 -12.20 -44.87
N PRO A 104 33.69 -13.44 -44.53
CA PRO A 104 33.08 -13.77 -43.24
C PRO A 104 34.12 -13.60 -42.13
N ALA A 105 33.80 -12.72 -41.17
CA ALA A 105 34.66 -12.42 -40.03
C ALA A 105 34.93 -13.68 -39.19
N VAL A 106 36.20 -14.04 -39.05
CA VAL A 106 36.71 -14.93 -38.00
C VAL A 106 36.36 -14.29 -36.63
N PRO A 107 35.80 -15.03 -35.64
CA PRO A 107 35.50 -14.47 -34.33
C PRO A 107 36.79 -13.97 -33.69
N ARG A 108 36.84 -12.67 -33.37
CA ARG A 108 37.99 -12.07 -32.69
C ARG A 108 37.99 -12.46 -31.22
N ASP A 109 39.17 -12.70 -30.67
CA ASP A 109 39.50 -12.95 -29.25
C ASP A 109 39.01 -11.86 -28.24
N ARG A 110 38.23 -10.86 -28.70
CA ARG A 110 37.66 -9.77 -27.89
C ARG A 110 36.44 -10.20 -27.08
N ASP A 111 35.81 -11.34 -27.39
CA ASP A 111 34.56 -11.78 -26.75
C ASP A 111 34.79 -12.49 -25.40
N ALA A 112 35.99 -13.01 -25.13
CA ALA A 112 36.27 -13.81 -23.93
C ALA A 112 36.10 -13.04 -22.59
N PRO A 113 36.56 -11.79 -22.44
CA PRO A 113 36.35 -11.01 -21.22
C PRO A 113 34.90 -10.62 -20.97
N GLU A 114 34.14 -10.34 -22.04
CA GLU A 114 32.71 -10.01 -21.92
C GLU A 114 31.87 -11.23 -21.53
N VAL A 115 32.18 -12.40 -22.10
CA VAL A 115 31.55 -13.68 -21.71
C VAL A 115 31.84 -13.99 -20.25
N GLN A 116 33.09 -13.81 -19.80
CA GLN A 116 33.44 -14.02 -18.40
C GLN A 116 32.66 -13.07 -17.47
N LEU A 117 32.63 -11.77 -17.78
CA LEU A 117 31.91 -10.78 -16.98
C LEU A 117 30.40 -11.04 -16.94
N ARG A 118 29.81 -11.50 -18.06
CA ARG A 118 28.40 -11.89 -18.13
C ARG A 118 28.11 -13.12 -17.26
N ASN A 119 29.03 -14.10 -17.21
CA ASN A 119 28.92 -15.27 -16.34
C ASN A 119 29.05 -14.91 -14.86
N GLU A 120 29.98 -14.03 -14.50
CA GLU A 120 30.13 -13.51 -13.15
C GLU A 120 28.88 -12.74 -12.70
N SER A 121 28.35 -11.87 -13.57
CA SER A 121 27.09 -11.15 -13.33
C SER A 121 25.93 -12.11 -13.09
N ARG A 122 25.79 -13.15 -13.93
CA ARG A 122 24.76 -14.18 -13.78
C ARG A 122 24.86 -14.87 -12.42
N SER A 123 26.06 -15.31 -12.02
CA SER A 123 26.29 -16.00 -10.75
C SER A 123 25.88 -15.15 -9.54
N VAL A 124 26.24 -13.87 -9.52
CA VAL A 124 25.84 -12.96 -8.43
C VAL A 124 24.33 -12.73 -8.41
N LEU A 125 23.69 -12.55 -9.58
CA LEU A 125 22.25 -12.36 -9.69
C LEU A 125 21.46 -13.60 -9.23
N GLU A 126 21.94 -14.81 -9.52
CA GLU A 126 21.34 -16.06 -9.01
C GLU A 126 21.42 -16.17 -7.49
N LYS A 127 22.56 -15.80 -6.88
CA LYS A 127 22.70 -15.70 -5.42
C LYS A 127 21.75 -14.65 -4.84
N ALA A 128 21.58 -13.51 -5.52
CA ALA A 128 20.66 -12.47 -5.10
C ALA A 128 19.22 -13.00 -5.08
N LEU A 129 18.77 -13.68 -6.15
CA LEU A 129 17.45 -14.29 -6.24
C LEU A 129 17.20 -15.33 -5.14
N ALA A 130 18.19 -16.17 -4.84
CA ALA A 130 18.10 -17.14 -3.76
C ALA A 130 17.89 -16.46 -2.40
N SER A 131 18.57 -15.33 -2.16
CA SER A 131 18.41 -14.54 -0.93
C SER A 131 17.07 -13.80 -0.89
N VAL A 132 16.57 -13.32 -2.03
CA VAL A 132 15.26 -12.64 -2.12
C VAL A 132 14.11 -13.57 -1.70
N ARG A 133 14.19 -14.86 -2.01
CA ARG A 133 13.15 -15.85 -1.62
C ARG A 133 12.96 -15.97 -0.10
N THR A 134 13.98 -15.62 0.68
CA THR A 134 13.94 -15.70 2.16
C THR A 134 13.70 -14.35 2.83
N VAL A 135 13.49 -13.28 2.06
CA VAL A 135 13.09 -11.97 2.61
C VAL A 135 11.62 -12.02 3.02
N GLU A 136 11.30 -11.75 4.28
CA GLU A 136 9.92 -11.83 4.80
C GLU A 136 9.01 -10.70 4.30
N ASP A 137 9.57 -9.52 4.04
CA ASP A 137 8.83 -8.36 3.54
C ASP A 137 8.53 -8.50 2.04
N LEU A 138 7.25 -8.74 1.73
CA LEU A 138 6.77 -8.93 0.35
C LEU A 138 6.98 -7.68 -0.52
N GLU A 139 6.87 -6.46 0.03
CA GLU A 139 7.09 -5.25 -0.76
C GLU A 139 8.57 -5.11 -1.15
N GLN A 140 9.47 -5.45 -0.22
CA GLN A 140 10.91 -5.50 -0.52
C GLN A 140 11.24 -6.57 -1.54
N ARG A 141 10.60 -7.75 -1.44
CA ARG A 141 10.76 -8.82 -2.42
C ARG A 141 10.40 -8.36 -3.82
N VAL A 142 9.23 -7.72 -4.01
CA VAL A 142 8.82 -7.23 -5.33
C VAL A 142 9.83 -6.22 -5.87
N TRP A 143 10.26 -5.26 -5.05
CA TRP A 143 11.23 -4.26 -5.48
C TRP A 143 12.57 -4.91 -5.91
N LEU A 144 13.12 -5.80 -5.10
CA LEU A 144 14.37 -6.51 -5.41
C LEU A 144 14.22 -7.39 -6.68
N LEU A 145 13.08 -8.03 -6.89
CA LEU A 145 12.82 -8.81 -8.11
C LEU A 145 12.79 -7.92 -9.35
N CYS A 146 12.14 -6.75 -9.29
CA CYS A 146 12.11 -5.79 -10.40
C CYS A 146 13.51 -5.25 -10.72
N GLU A 147 14.31 -4.94 -9.70
CA GLU A 147 15.68 -4.47 -9.89
C GLU A 147 16.62 -5.56 -10.41
N ILE A 148 16.50 -6.80 -9.94
CA ILE A 148 17.25 -7.94 -10.49
C ILE A 148 16.86 -8.17 -11.95
N ALA A 149 15.58 -8.10 -12.29
CA ALA A 149 15.11 -8.17 -13.68
C ALA A 149 15.75 -7.07 -14.54
N ARG A 150 15.80 -5.83 -14.05
CA ARG A 150 16.50 -4.73 -14.75
C ARG A 150 17.97 -5.06 -15.03
N LEU A 151 18.69 -5.62 -14.05
CA LEU A 151 20.09 -6.01 -14.21
C LEU A 151 20.27 -7.20 -15.17
N GLN A 152 19.37 -8.18 -15.14
CA GLN A 152 19.36 -9.30 -16.09
C GLN A 152 19.11 -8.82 -17.52
N ALA A 153 18.17 -7.89 -17.72
CA ALA A 153 17.93 -7.27 -19.02
C ALA A 153 19.18 -6.54 -19.54
N ARG A 154 19.83 -5.73 -18.68
CA ARG A 154 21.09 -5.05 -19.01
C ARG A 154 22.22 -6.01 -19.38
N ALA A 155 22.32 -7.15 -18.69
CA ALA A 155 23.33 -8.16 -18.94
C ALA A 155 23.01 -9.07 -20.15
N GLY A 156 21.86 -8.91 -20.79
CA GLY A 156 21.40 -9.75 -21.91
C GLY A 156 20.98 -11.16 -21.50
N LEU A 157 20.51 -11.34 -20.26
CA LEU A 157 20.15 -12.64 -19.68
C LEU A 157 18.65 -12.94 -19.84
N ALA A 158 18.18 -13.11 -21.08
CA ALA A 158 16.76 -13.23 -21.41
C ALA A 158 16.02 -14.39 -20.67
N ASP A 159 16.61 -15.58 -20.62
CA ASP A 159 15.97 -16.74 -19.97
C ASP A 159 15.76 -16.51 -18.45
N ALA A 160 16.77 -15.92 -17.80
CA ALA A 160 16.72 -15.62 -16.37
C ALA A 160 15.73 -14.48 -16.08
N LEU A 161 15.70 -13.47 -16.95
CA LEU A 161 14.78 -12.33 -16.90
C LEU A 161 13.32 -12.77 -16.90
N GLU A 162 12.94 -13.67 -17.81
CA GLU A 162 11.56 -14.16 -17.91
C GLU A 162 11.11 -14.82 -16.60
N GLY A 163 11.94 -15.70 -16.03
CA GLY A 163 11.65 -16.37 -14.76
C GLY A 163 11.53 -15.40 -13.59
N THR A 164 12.40 -14.40 -13.52
CA THR A 164 12.37 -13.38 -12.47
C THR A 164 11.13 -12.49 -12.58
N LEU A 165 10.72 -12.07 -13.77
CA LEU A 165 9.52 -11.25 -13.97
C LEU A 165 8.23 -12.04 -13.65
N LYS A 166 8.15 -13.33 -13.99
CA LYS A 166 7.02 -14.18 -13.54
C LYS A 166 6.93 -14.24 -12.02
N THR A 167 8.06 -14.46 -11.35
CA THR A 167 8.14 -14.45 -9.88
C THR A 167 7.76 -13.08 -9.30
N ALA A 168 8.12 -11.98 -9.99
CA ALA A 168 7.75 -10.62 -9.59
C ALA A 168 6.25 -10.37 -9.69
N ILE A 169 5.60 -10.85 -10.76
CA ILE A 169 4.13 -10.78 -10.92
C ILE A 169 3.45 -11.54 -9.78
N GLU A 170 3.85 -12.78 -9.52
CA GLU A 170 3.30 -13.59 -8.42
C GLU A 170 3.49 -12.90 -7.07
N ALA A 171 4.70 -12.43 -6.76
CA ALA A 171 4.98 -11.71 -5.54
C ALA A 171 4.17 -10.40 -5.42
N ALA A 172 4.01 -9.65 -6.52
CA ALA A 172 3.20 -8.42 -6.53
C ALA A 172 1.71 -8.74 -6.32
N GLN A 173 1.19 -9.82 -6.90
CA GLN A 173 -0.16 -10.30 -6.65
C GLN A 173 -0.35 -10.72 -5.18
N GLU A 174 0.65 -11.37 -4.56
CA GLU A 174 0.67 -11.70 -3.13
C GLU A 174 0.71 -10.46 -2.23
N THR A 175 1.37 -9.36 -2.65
CA THR A 175 1.33 -8.09 -1.88
C THR A 175 -0.08 -7.51 -1.85
N GLU A 176 -0.88 -7.73 -2.89
CA GLU A 176 -2.23 -7.17 -3.07
C GLU A 176 -2.23 -5.64 -3.07
N SER A 177 -1.10 -5.05 -3.48
CA SER A 177 -0.92 -3.61 -3.64
C SER A 177 -0.91 -3.27 -5.13
N GLU A 178 -1.84 -2.43 -5.57
CA GLU A 178 -1.88 -1.94 -6.96
C GLU A 178 -0.55 -1.26 -7.34
N HIS A 179 0.10 -0.56 -6.41
CA HIS A 179 1.41 0.06 -6.64
C HIS A 179 2.50 -0.97 -6.98
N ARG A 180 2.45 -2.17 -6.38
CA ARG A 180 3.44 -3.23 -6.65
C ARG A 180 3.21 -3.89 -8.00
N LEU A 181 1.95 -3.99 -8.43
CA LEU A 181 1.63 -4.40 -9.80
C LEU A 181 2.11 -3.36 -10.82
N ILE A 182 2.02 -2.07 -10.48
CA ILE A 182 2.55 -0.99 -11.31
C ILE A 182 4.08 -1.05 -11.40
N ASP A 183 4.79 -1.27 -10.29
CA ASP A 183 6.25 -1.44 -10.29
C ASP A 183 6.67 -2.59 -11.24
N VAL A 184 5.95 -3.71 -11.21
CA VAL A 184 6.20 -4.86 -12.11
C VAL A 184 5.83 -4.54 -13.56
N ALA A 185 4.72 -3.83 -13.80
CA ALA A 185 4.34 -3.38 -15.13
C ALA A 185 5.39 -2.44 -15.75
N GLU A 186 5.97 -1.55 -14.94
CA GLU A 186 7.07 -0.70 -15.37
C GLU A 186 8.31 -1.54 -15.74
N ALA A 187 8.66 -2.53 -14.92
CA ALA A 187 9.78 -3.45 -15.20
C ALA A 187 9.56 -4.27 -16.49
N LEU A 188 8.33 -4.74 -16.73
CA LEU A 188 7.93 -5.42 -17.98
C LEU A 188 8.09 -4.49 -19.18
N ALA A 189 7.59 -3.26 -19.09
CA ALA A 189 7.70 -2.27 -20.15
C ALA A 189 9.16 -1.91 -20.45
N ARG A 190 10.00 -1.67 -19.43
CA ARG A 190 11.44 -1.44 -19.61
C ARG A 190 12.15 -2.62 -20.28
N SER A 191 11.64 -3.83 -20.08
CA SER A 191 12.14 -5.06 -20.70
C SER A 191 11.54 -5.32 -22.09
N GLY A 192 10.69 -4.43 -22.61
CA GLY A 192 10.10 -4.54 -23.95
C GLY A 192 8.77 -5.31 -24.03
N ASP A 193 8.25 -5.85 -22.93
CA ASP A 193 6.93 -6.50 -22.91
C ASP A 193 5.81 -5.49 -22.61
N PHE A 194 5.60 -4.59 -23.57
CA PHE A 194 4.64 -3.50 -23.44
C PHE A 194 3.19 -3.99 -23.31
N LYS A 195 2.86 -5.10 -23.98
CA LYS A 195 1.50 -5.64 -23.98
C LYS A 195 1.13 -6.15 -22.60
N THR A 196 1.97 -6.99 -22.01
CA THR A 196 1.72 -7.53 -20.65
C THR A 196 1.73 -6.41 -19.61
N ALA A 197 2.61 -5.41 -19.77
CA ALA A 197 2.62 -4.24 -18.90
C ALA A 197 1.28 -3.48 -18.88
N VAL A 198 0.69 -3.23 -20.06
CA VAL A 198 -0.63 -2.60 -20.17
C VAL A 198 -1.71 -3.53 -19.61
N GLU A 199 -1.71 -4.82 -19.96
CA GLU A 199 -2.71 -5.79 -19.48
C GLU A 199 -2.69 -5.96 -17.95
N LEU A 200 -1.54 -5.75 -17.29
CA LEU A 200 -1.42 -5.80 -15.83
C LEU A 200 -2.05 -4.59 -15.13
N VAL A 201 -2.06 -3.44 -15.80
CA VAL A 201 -2.52 -2.15 -15.25
C VAL A 201 -3.94 -1.80 -15.66
N ASP A 202 -4.37 -2.20 -16.85
CA ASP A 202 -5.68 -1.84 -17.41
C ASP A 202 -6.88 -2.24 -16.52
N PRO A 203 -6.85 -3.38 -15.79
CA PRO A 203 -7.94 -3.77 -14.89
C PRO A 203 -7.95 -3.05 -13.54
N LEU A 204 -6.94 -2.22 -13.21
CA LEU A 204 -6.86 -1.57 -11.90
C LEU A 204 -8.01 -0.56 -11.72
N ALA A 205 -8.63 -0.53 -10.54
CA ALA A 205 -9.81 0.31 -10.32
C ALA A 205 -9.43 1.77 -10.05
N LEU A 206 -8.55 2.00 -9.08
CA LEU A 206 -8.19 3.34 -8.61
C LEU A 206 -6.91 3.88 -9.28
N ASN A 207 -5.91 3.02 -9.46
CA ASN A 207 -4.58 3.44 -9.92
C ASN A 207 -4.29 3.12 -11.39
N ARG A 208 -5.29 2.81 -12.23
CA ARG A 208 -5.07 2.54 -13.66
C ARG A 208 -4.33 3.67 -14.35
N ASP A 209 -4.85 4.89 -14.26
CA ASP A 209 -4.30 6.05 -14.96
C ASP A 209 -2.90 6.41 -14.45
N TYR A 210 -2.65 6.23 -13.16
CA TYR A 210 -1.33 6.34 -12.56
C TYR A 210 -0.39 5.25 -13.11
N GLY A 211 -0.81 3.99 -13.13
CA GLY A 211 -0.01 2.89 -13.67
C GLY A 211 0.32 3.05 -15.16
N LEU A 212 -0.65 3.51 -15.97
CA LEU A 212 -0.44 3.74 -17.39
C LEU A 212 0.56 4.86 -17.64
N ASN A 213 0.68 5.84 -16.72
CA ASN A 213 1.72 6.85 -16.82
C ASN A 213 3.13 6.25 -16.67
N HIS A 214 3.32 5.29 -15.76
CA HIS A 214 4.61 4.62 -15.53
C HIS A 214 4.94 3.69 -16.69
N VAL A 215 3.96 2.95 -17.18
CA VAL A 215 4.11 2.08 -18.36
C VAL A 215 4.47 2.91 -19.59
N ALA A 216 3.77 4.01 -19.87
CA ALA A 216 4.08 4.89 -21.01
C ALA A 216 5.50 5.46 -20.91
N ALA A 217 5.92 5.90 -19.73
CA ALA A 217 7.28 6.39 -19.51
C ALA A 217 8.34 5.30 -19.79
N ALA A 218 8.13 4.10 -19.27
CA ALA A 218 9.01 2.95 -19.49
C ALA A 218 9.08 2.55 -20.97
N MET A 219 7.96 2.58 -21.70
CA MET A 219 7.91 2.34 -23.14
C MET A 219 8.78 3.34 -23.91
N ALA A 220 8.69 4.64 -23.59
CA ALA A 220 9.49 5.67 -24.23
C ALA A 220 10.99 5.47 -23.96
N GLY A 221 11.37 5.15 -22.72
CA GLY A 221 12.76 4.85 -22.35
C GLY A 221 13.30 3.57 -23.03
N ALA A 222 12.44 2.61 -23.35
CA ALA A 222 12.79 1.42 -24.13
C ALA A 222 12.79 1.67 -25.66
N GLY A 223 12.49 2.89 -26.11
CA GLY A 223 12.52 3.32 -27.51
C GLY A 223 11.17 3.29 -28.24
N ASP A 224 10.07 2.87 -27.62
CA ASP A 224 8.72 2.92 -28.22
C ASP A 224 7.97 4.22 -27.86
N VAL A 225 8.51 5.34 -28.34
CA VAL A 225 7.92 6.68 -28.11
C VAL A 225 6.51 6.78 -28.69
N ASN A 226 6.25 6.19 -29.85
CA ASN A 226 4.94 6.23 -30.48
C ASN A 226 3.90 5.42 -29.70
N GLY A 227 4.25 4.23 -29.21
CA GLY A 227 3.40 3.46 -28.30
C GLY A 227 3.16 4.18 -26.98
N ALA A 228 4.20 4.77 -26.39
CA ALA A 228 4.07 5.57 -25.18
C ALA A 228 3.09 6.73 -25.33
N LEU A 229 3.16 7.48 -26.44
CA LEU A 229 2.23 8.58 -26.73
C LEU A 229 0.80 8.10 -26.93
N ARG A 230 0.59 6.91 -27.53
CA ARG A 230 -0.75 6.30 -27.64
C ARG A 230 -1.30 5.95 -26.25
N VAL A 231 -0.51 5.29 -25.40
CA VAL A 231 -0.93 4.93 -24.03
C VAL A 231 -1.25 6.19 -23.22
N ALA A 232 -0.39 7.21 -23.28
CA ALA A 232 -0.63 8.49 -22.61
C ALA A 232 -1.94 9.16 -23.07
N GLY A 233 -2.31 9.02 -24.34
CA GLY A 233 -3.59 9.50 -24.88
C GLY A 233 -4.84 8.79 -24.31
N THR A 234 -4.68 7.59 -23.72
CA THR A 234 -5.79 6.85 -23.08
C THR A 234 -6.00 7.20 -21.60
N ILE A 235 -5.08 7.98 -21.01
CA ILE A 235 -5.14 8.41 -19.61
C ILE A 235 -6.20 9.52 -19.48
N ARG A 236 -7.18 9.30 -18.59
CA ARG A 236 -8.32 10.22 -18.39
C ARG A 236 -7.98 11.31 -17.38
N ASN A 237 -7.20 10.99 -16.35
CA ASN A 237 -6.74 11.92 -15.34
C ASN A 237 -5.69 12.89 -15.92
N GLU A 238 -5.97 14.20 -15.86
CA GLU A 238 -5.10 15.25 -16.41
C GLU A 238 -3.69 15.27 -15.80
N SER A 239 -3.60 15.09 -14.48
CA SER A 239 -2.33 15.10 -13.75
C SER A 239 -1.48 13.90 -14.15
N SER A 240 -2.05 12.69 -14.14
CA SER A 240 -1.34 11.48 -14.58
C SER A 240 -0.93 11.53 -16.06
N ARG A 241 -1.75 12.14 -16.91
CA ARG A 241 -1.41 12.35 -18.32
C ARG A 241 -0.27 13.36 -18.50
N SER A 242 -0.30 14.46 -17.76
CA SER A 242 0.78 15.46 -17.76
C SER A 242 2.11 14.84 -17.31
N GLU A 243 2.11 14.04 -16.25
CA GLU A 243 3.29 13.28 -15.79
C GLU A 243 3.80 12.27 -16.83
N ALA A 244 2.90 11.56 -17.53
CA ALA A 244 3.27 10.66 -18.62
C ALA A 244 3.99 11.41 -19.74
N LEU A 245 3.39 12.51 -20.21
CA LEU A 245 3.95 13.36 -21.27
C LEU A 245 5.29 13.97 -20.86
N GLN A 246 5.43 14.39 -19.60
CA GLN A 246 6.70 14.84 -19.04
C GLN A 246 7.79 13.79 -19.22
N ARG A 247 7.54 12.56 -18.76
CA ARG A 247 8.53 11.49 -18.81
C ARG A 247 8.86 11.07 -20.24
N ILE A 248 7.87 11.07 -21.13
CA ILE A 248 8.07 10.81 -22.56
C ILE A 248 8.96 11.89 -23.18
N ALA A 249 8.68 13.17 -22.92
CA ALA A 249 9.49 14.28 -23.45
C ALA A 249 10.93 14.21 -22.93
N ILE A 250 11.11 13.88 -21.66
CA ILE A 250 12.44 13.66 -21.05
C ILE A 250 13.17 12.51 -21.76
N ALA A 251 12.51 11.37 -21.99
CA ALA A 251 13.10 10.22 -22.68
C ALA A 251 13.46 10.53 -24.14
N GLN A 252 12.61 11.28 -24.86
CA GLN A 252 12.91 11.76 -26.21
C GLN A 252 14.16 12.64 -26.22
N ALA A 253 14.28 13.57 -25.27
CA ALA A 253 15.46 14.41 -25.14
C ALA A 253 16.73 13.62 -24.80
N GLU A 254 16.64 12.54 -23.98
CA GLU A 254 17.76 11.62 -23.72
C GLU A 254 18.17 10.83 -24.96
N GLY A 255 17.20 10.41 -25.76
CA GLY A 255 17.42 9.73 -27.03
C GLY A 255 17.91 10.65 -28.16
N GLY A 256 18.09 11.95 -27.89
CA GLY A 256 18.52 12.95 -28.87
C GLY A 256 17.40 13.56 -29.73
N ASP A 257 16.14 13.17 -29.54
CA ASP A 257 14.96 13.73 -30.23
C ASP A 257 14.44 14.99 -29.52
N MET A 258 15.22 16.07 -29.59
CA MET A 258 14.85 17.35 -28.96
C MET A 258 13.59 17.98 -29.58
N LYS A 259 13.38 17.81 -30.89
CA LYS A 259 12.21 18.36 -31.60
C LYS A 259 10.93 17.62 -31.19
N GLY A 260 10.98 16.29 -31.07
CA GLY A 260 9.89 15.49 -30.55
C GLY A 260 9.60 15.82 -29.08
N ALA A 261 10.65 15.98 -28.25
CA ALA A 261 10.49 16.41 -26.86
C ALA A 261 9.72 17.73 -26.75
N GLN A 262 10.09 18.75 -27.54
CA GLN A 262 9.37 20.04 -27.58
C GLN A 262 7.91 19.90 -28.00
N THR A 263 7.63 19.02 -28.98
CA THR A 263 6.25 18.75 -29.43
C THR A 263 5.41 18.08 -28.34
N THR A 264 6.02 17.18 -27.55
CA THR A 264 5.36 16.53 -26.41
C THR A 264 5.14 17.51 -25.27
N VAL A 265 6.11 18.38 -24.96
CA VAL A 265 5.99 19.45 -23.95
C VAL A 265 4.83 20.39 -24.24
N ALA A 266 4.60 20.75 -25.51
CA ALA A 266 3.49 21.61 -25.91
C ALA A 266 2.10 21.04 -25.58
N LYS A 267 2.00 19.74 -25.27
CA LYS A 267 0.74 19.07 -24.88
C LYS A 267 0.50 19.06 -23.37
N ILE A 268 1.45 19.55 -22.55
CA ILE A 268 1.35 19.59 -21.10
C ILE A 268 0.63 20.87 -20.67
N SER A 269 -0.51 20.74 -20.00
CA SER A 269 -1.29 21.88 -19.50
C SER A 269 -1.01 22.25 -18.04
N ASP A 270 -0.48 21.31 -17.24
CA ASP A 270 -0.14 21.58 -15.84
C ASP A 270 1.13 22.43 -15.72
N ALA A 271 1.02 23.59 -15.06
CA ALA A 271 2.11 24.55 -14.96
C ALA A 271 3.31 24.05 -14.12
N ALA A 272 3.06 23.24 -13.09
CA ALA A 272 4.12 22.68 -12.26
C ALA A 272 4.91 21.61 -13.03
N VAL A 273 4.20 20.71 -13.71
CA VAL A 273 4.81 19.69 -14.57
C VAL A 273 5.57 20.34 -15.73
N LEU A 274 5.00 21.38 -16.33
CA LEU A 274 5.64 22.12 -17.43
C LEU A 274 6.95 22.79 -16.99
N ALA A 275 6.96 23.44 -15.81
CA ALA A 275 8.17 24.06 -15.25
C ALA A 275 9.27 23.01 -15.00
N GLU A 276 8.91 21.84 -14.48
CA GLU A 276 9.86 20.75 -14.21
C GLU A 276 10.48 20.19 -15.50
N VAL A 277 9.67 19.89 -16.53
CA VAL A 277 10.17 19.34 -17.80
C VAL A 277 11.09 20.33 -18.50
N LEU A 278 10.70 21.60 -18.58
CA LEU A 278 11.49 22.63 -19.23
C LEU A 278 12.83 22.85 -18.50
N THR A 279 12.83 22.76 -17.17
CA THR A 279 14.06 22.80 -16.36
C THR A 279 14.97 21.61 -16.67
N ALA A 280 14.41 20.39 -16.77
CA ALA A 280 15.17 19.19 -17.12
C ALA A 280 15.76 19.26 -18.54
N ILE A 281 15.00 19.76 -19.51
CA ILE A 281 15.48 19.99 -20.89
C ILE A 281 16.60 21.04 -20.88
N ALA A 282 16.41 22.17 -20.20
CA ALA A 282 17.44 23.21 -20.09
C ALA A 282 18.75 22.67 -19.50
N ALA A 283 18.67 21.86 -18.44
CA ALA A 283 19.85 21.23 -17.84
C ALA A 283 20.64 20.38 -18.84
N ARG A 284 19.95 19.62 -19.71
CA ARG A 284 20.59 18.83 -20.75
C ARG A 284 21.20 19.69 -21.84
N GLN A 285 20.47 20.71 -22.29
CA GLN A 285 20.96 21.64 -23.30
C GLN A 285 22.23 22.36 -22.82
N TYR A 286 22.31 22.76 -21.54
CA TYR A 286 23.54 23.31 -20.98
C TYR A 286 24.70 22.32 -21.01
N ARG A 287 24.48 21.05 -20.63
CA ARG A 287 25.52 20.00 -20.71
C ARG A 287 26.00 19.78 -22.15
N ALA A 288 25.09 19.85 -23.11
CA ALA A 288 25.39 19.75 -24.54
C ALA A 288 25.94 21.06 -25.16
N LYS A 289 26.08 22.14 -24.37
CA LYS A 289 26.43 23.49 -24.85
C LYS A 289 25.50 24.01 -25.95
N ASP A 290 24.22 23.61 -25.91
CA ASP A 290 23.17 24.07 -26.84
C ASP A 290 22.69 25.48 -26.43
N PRO A 291 22.75 26.48 -27.34
CA PRO A 291 22.32 27.85 -27.04
C PRO A 291 20.83 27.97 -26.66
N ALA A 292 19.99 27.01 -27.01
CA ALA A 292 18.57 27.02 -26.64
C ALA A 292 18.32 26.79 -25.13
N ALA A 293 19.34 26.39 -24.36
CA ALA A 293 19.22 26.14 -22.92
C ALA A 293 18.65 27.34 -22.13
N ALA A 294 19.11 28.55 -22.45
CA ALA A 294 18.67 29.77 -21.78
C ALA A 294 17.18 30.05 -22.03
N LEU A 295 16.71 29.81 -23.26
CA LEU A 295 15.30 29.99 -23.63
C LEU A 295 14.41 28.95 -22.95
N SER A 296 14.83 27.69 -22.90
CA SER A 296 14.10 26.63 -22.18
C SER A 296 13.96 26.95 -20.70
N LEU A 297 15.02 27.50 -20.09
CA LEU A 297 15.01 27.89 -18.68
C LEU A 297 14.12 29.12 -18.42
N GLU A 298 14.10 30.08 -19.36
CA GLU A 298 13.17 31.21 -19.29
C GLU A 298 11.71 30.74 -19.37
N HIS A 299 11.41 29.80 -20.27
CA HIS A 299 10.08 29.19 -20.34
C HIS A 299 9.73 28.42 -19.06
N ALA A 300 10.70 27.71 -18.47
CA ALA A 300 10.52 27.04 -17.17
C ALA A 300 10.15 28.03 -16.07
N ARG A 301 10.85 29.17 -16.03
CA ARG A 301 10.57 30.26 -15.07
C ARG A 301 9.18 30.85 -15.27
N ARG A 302 8.79 31.16 -16.51
CA ARG A 302 7.44 31.65 -16.84
C ARG A 302 6.35 30.64 -16.46
N ALA A 303 6.62 29.34 -16.59
CA ALA A 303 5.69 28.30 -16.13
C ALA A 303 5.60 28.28 -14.60
N ALA A 304 6.74 28.37 -13.88
CA ALA A 304 6.77 28.44 -12.43
C ALA A 304 6.00 29.67 -11.87
N ASP A 305 6.09 30.82 -12.53
CA ASP A 305 5.39 32.04 -12.12
C ASP A 305 3.87 31.98 -12.34
N LYS A 306 3.38 31.06 -13.18
CA LYS A 306 1.93 30.78 -13.34
C LYS A 306 1.37 29.85 -12.27
N ILE A 307 2.23 29.21 -11.47
CA ILE A 307 1.78 28.33 -10.39
C ILE A 307 1.17 29.22 -9.29
N PRO A 308 -0.12 29.03 -8.95
CA PRO A 308 -0.79 29.87 -7.97
C PRO A 308 -0.09 29.79 -6.60
N PRO A 309 0.05 30.91 -5.87
CA PRO A 309 0.56 30.88 -4.51
C PRO A 309 -0.36 30.04 -3.62
N PHE A 310 0.22 29.33 -2.67
CA PHE A 310 -0.54 28.45 -1.77
C PHE A 310 -1.54 29.24 -0.91
N VAL A 311 -2.85 28.94 -1.05
CA VAL A 311 -3.93 29.53 -0.24
C VAL A 311 -4.77 28.39 0.38
N GLY A 312 -4.41 27.86 1.55
CA GLY A 312 -5.33 26.99 2.33
C GLY A 312 -4.74 26.00 3.34
N ASP A 313 -5.53 25.64 4.36
CA ASP A 313 -5.18 24.77 5.50
C ASP A 313 -5.29 23.26 5.19
N ARG A 314 -4.34 22.48 5.74
CA ARG A 314 -4.29 21.01 5.92
C ARG A 314 -4.88 20.10 4.80
N ARG A 315 -3.98 19.55 3.96
CA ARG A 315 -3.80 18.08 3.72
C ARG A 315 -2.87 17.68 2.55
N GLU A 316 -2.18 18.62 1.89
CA GLU A 316 -1.09 18.30 0.95
C GLU A 316 0.11 19.25 1.13
N PRO A 317 1.37 18.77 1.08
CA PRO A 317 2.54 19.63 1.26
C PRO A 317 3.50 19.55 0.06
N THR A 318 3.23 20.30 -1.00
CA THR A 318 4.30 20.74 -1.90
C THR A 318 3.95 22.14 -2.35
N ASP A 319 4.75 23.12 -1.93
CA ASP A 319 4.76 24.43 -2.57
C ASP A 319 5.42 24.23 -3.94
N SER A 320 4.60 23.84 -4.93
CA SER A 320 5.07 23.44 -6.27
C SER A 320 5.85 24.56 -6.97
N ARG A 321 5.53 25.82 -6.66
CA ARG A 321 6.29 26.97 -7.12
C ARG A 321 7.69 26.97 -6.50
N ALA A 322 7.78 26.84 -5.17
CA ALA A 322 9.08 26.77 -4.49
C ALA A 322 9.95 25.60 -4.97
N SER A 323 9.34 24.44 -5.22
CA SER A 323 10.01 23.28 -5.82
C SER A 323 10.59 23.59 -7.21
N ALA A 324 9.79 24.18 -8.09
CA ALA A 324 10.24 24.56 -9.43
C ALA A 324 11.38 25.59 -9.39
N LEU A 325 11.28 26.60 -8.52
CA LEU A 325 12.34 27.60 -8.35
C LEU A 325 13.65 26.98 -7.82
N ALA A 326 13.57 26.04 -6.87
CA ALA A 326 14.75 25.34 -6.36
C ALA A 326 15.47 24.51 -7.44
N ALA A 327 14.72 23.90 -8.36
CA ALA A 327 15.28 23.19 -9.51
C ALA A 327 15.92 24.15 -10.51
N ILE A 328 15.24 25.26 -10.86
CA ILE A 328 15.76 26.31 -11.75
C ILE A 328 17.07 26.90 -11.21
N ALA A 329 17.13 27.19 -9.90
CA ALA A 329 18.35 27.70 -9.25
C ALA A 329 19.54 26.73 -9.41
N GLY A 330 19.30 25.41 -9.27
CA GLY A 330 20.34 24.40 -9.50
C GLY A 330 20.88 24.40 -10.93
N VAL A 331 20.00 24.52 -11.93
CA VAL A 331 20.40 24.57 -13.35
C VAL A 331 21.16 25.85 -13.68
N LEU A 332 20.71 27.01 -13.16
CA LEU A 332 21.43 28.28 -13.28
C LEU A 332 22.84 28.20 -12.66
N ALA A 333 22.95 27.61 -11.47
CA ALA A 333 24.25 27.43 -10.83
C ALA A 333 25.15 26.53 -11.69
N GLY A 334 24.62 25.41 -12.21
CA GLY A 334 25.36 24.52 -13.09
C GLY A 334 25.84 25.18 -14.40
N SER A 335 25.11 26.18 -14.90
CA SER A 335 25.46 26.87 -16.15
C SER A 335 26.52 27.96 -16.00
N GLY A 336 26.96 28.31 -14.77
CA GLY A 336 27.81 29.49 -14.56
C GLY A 336 27.09 30.67 -13.91
N ALA A 337 25.76 30.73 -13.98
CA ALA A 337 24.94 31.86 -13.56
C ALA A 337 24.63 31.82 -12.05
N THR A 338 25.70 31.82 -11.23
CA THR A 338 25.61 31.58 -9.79
C THR A 338 24.95 32.74 -9.03
N GLU A 339 25.10 33.98 -9.50
CA GLU A 339 24.43 35.13 -8.91
C GLU A 339 22.92 35.11 -9.18
N GLU A 340 22.53 34.77 -10.40
CA GLU A 340 21.13 34.55 -10.77
C GLU A 340 20.53 33.40 -9.98
N ALA A 341 21.25 32.27 -9.84
CA ALA A 341 20.82 31.14 -9.02
C ALA A 341 20.55 31.55 -7.56
N ARG A 342 21.43 32.38 -6.97
CA ARG A 342 21.27 32.88 -5.60
C ARG A 342 20.06 33.81 -5.47
N LYS A 343 19.81 34.66 -6.48
CA LYS A 343 18.60 35.50 -6.52
C LYS A 343 17.33 34.65 -6.55
N VAL A 344 17.28 33.64 -7.43
CA VAL A 344 16.14 32.71 -7.51
C VAL A 344 15.92 31.96 -6.21
N ALA A 345 16.99 31.46 -5.57
CA ALA A 345 16.89 30.81 -4.27
C ALA A 345 16.36 31.77 -3.18
N GLY A 346 16.79 33.05 -3.20
CA GLY A 346 16.33 34.07 -2.26
C GLY A 346 14.84 34.43 -2.36
N GLU A 347 14.15 34.06 -3.43
CA GLU A 347 12.69 34.23 -3.56
C GLU A 347 11.90 33.17 -2.77
N ILE A 348 12.55 32.12 -2.28
CA ILE A 348 11.91 30.98 -1.62
C ILE A 348 11.75 31.28 -0.12
N ALA A 349 10.53 31.59 0.30
CA ALA A 349 10.26 32.12 1.63
C ALA A 349 10.22 31.09 2.78
N LYS A 350 10.16 29.77 2.52
CA LYS A 350 9.98 28.73 3.55
C LYS A 350 10.81 27.47 3.31
N ALA A 351 11.35 26.92 4.42
CA ALA A 351 11.88 25.56 4.47
C ALA A 351 10.78 24.51 4.15
N PRO A 352 11.12 23.37 3.53
CA PRO A 352 12.47 22.90 3.22
C PRO A 352 13.02 23.39 1.86
N TRP A 353 12.23 24.12 1.06
CA TRP A 353 12.59 24.40 -0.33
C TRP A 353 13.78 25.35 -0.50
N ASP A 354 14.00 26.29 0.43
CA ASP A 354 15.20 27.13 0.45
C ASP A 354 16.48 26.29 0.69
N ASP A 355 16.43 25.35 1.64
CA ASP A 355 17.53 24.41 1.91
C ASP A 355 17.80 23.51 0.70
N ILE A 356 16.76 23.05 -0.01
CA ILE A 356 16.89 22.27 -1.25
C ILE A 356 17.53 23.11 -2.37
N ALA A 357 17.15 24.37 -2.52
CA ALA A 357 17.75 25.26 -3.52
C ALA A 357 19.25 25.48 -3.24
N ARG A 358 19.62 25.75 -1.98
CA ARG A 358 21.02 25.88 -1.55
C ARG A 358 21.80 24.59 -1.76
N ARG A 359 21.22 23.44 -1.42
CA ARG A 359 21.81 22.12 -1.71
C ARG A 359 22.10 21.97 -3.20
N ASN A 360 21.14 22.27 -4.07
CA ASN A 360 21.32 22.18 -5.52
C ASN A 360 22.44 23.10 -6.03
N ILE A 361 22.53 24.33 -5.50
CA ILE A 361 23.61 25.27 -5.83
C ILE A 361 24.97 24.74 -5.36
N ALA A 362 25.06 24.24 -4.13
CA ALA A 362 26.29 23.67 -3.58
C ALA A 362 26.78 22.47 -4.42
N ALA A 363 25.87 21.57 -4.80
CA ALA A 363 26.18 20.43 -5.67
C ALA A 363 26.70 20.89 -7.04
N ALA A 364 26.07 21.90 -7.65
CA ALA A 364 26.52 22.46 -8.92
C ALA A 364 27.91 23.13 -8.80
N GLN A 365 28.18 23.87 -7.74
CA GLN A 365 29.50 24.46 -7.46
C GLN A 365 30.57 23.37 -7.28
N ALA A 366 30.26 22.34 -6.49
CA ALA A 366 31.15 21.20 -6.26
C ALA A 366 31.49 20.48 -7.58
N GLY A 367 30.49 20.23 -8.44
CA GLY A 367 30.68 19.62 -9.75
C GLY A 367 31.54 20.45 -10.73
N ARG A 368 31.64 21.77 -10.53
CA ARG A 368 32.54 22.67 -11.28
C ARG A 368 33.93 22.78 -10.65
N GLY A 369 34.18 22.12 -9.53
CA GLY A 369 35.44 22.22 -8.78
C GLY A 369 35.56 23.46 -7.90
N GLU A 370 34.48 24.23 -7.70
CA GLU A 370 34.46 25.42 -6.84
C GLU A 370 34.27 25.03 -5.36
N ILE A 371 35.24 24.27 -4.82
CA ILE A 371 35.12 23.58 -3.53
C ILE A 371 34.81 24.55 -2.38
N GLU A 372 35.51 25.69 -2.28
CA GLU A 372 35.29 26.66 -1.20
C GLU A 372 33.90 27.29 -1.25
N ALA A 373 33.45 27.66 -2.45
CA ALA A 373 32.13 28.26 -2.65
C ALA A 373 31.01 27.24 -2.37
N ALA A 374 31.20 25.99 -2.81
CA ALA A 374 30.28 24.88 -2.52
C ALA A 374 30.18 24.62 -1.00
N LEU A 375 31.31 24.61 -0.29
CA LEU A 375 31.36 24.45 1.15
C LEU A 375 30.63 25.60 1.86
N GLN A 376 30.87 26.85 1.45
CA GLN A 376 30.19 28.01 2.02
C GLN A 376 28.67 27.94 1.82
N THR A 377 28.21 27.53 0.63
CA THR A 377 26.79 27.34 0.35
C THR A 377 26.21 26.21 1.22
N ALA A 378 26.90 25.08 1.33
CA ALA A 378 26.47 23.93 2.13
C ALA A 378 26.37 24.24 3.63
N GLU A 379 27.28 25.08 4.17
CA GLU A 379 27.24 25.47 5.58
C GLU A 379 26.02 26.32 5.94
N ASN A 380 25.46 27.05 4.97
CA ASN A 380 24.26 27.88 5.11
C ASN A 380 22.94 27.11 4.99
N ILE A 381 22.98 25.77 4.91
CA ILE A 381 21.78 24.91 4.90
C ILE A 381 21.39 24.58 6.35
N HIS A 382 20.11 24.71 6.67
CA HIS A 382 19.62 24.49 8.04
C HIS A 382 19.18 23.04 8.28
N GLY A 383 18.52 22.42 7.30
CA GLY A 383 18.12 21.02 7.33
C GLY A 383 19.32 20.07 7.38
N ALA A 384 19.42 19.27 8.45
CA ALA A 384 20.54 18.34 8.64
C ALA A 384 20.67 17.32 7.49
N TYR A 385 19.55 16.93 6.88
CA TYR A 385 19.53 15.98 5.77
C TYR A 385 20.10 16.59 4.49
N GLU A 386 19.59 17.76 4.08
CA GLU A 386 20.01 18.51 2.90
C GLU A 386 21.46 19.00 3.05
N LYS A 387 21.86 19.42 4.26
CA LYS A 387 23.24 19.78 4.58
C LYS A 387 24.17 18.59 4.45
N GLY A 388 23.78 17.43 4.97
CA GLY A 388 24.58 16.21 4.87
C GLY A 388 24.82 15.78 3.42
N GLU A 389 23.81 15.92 2.56
CA GLU A 389 23.93 15.65 1.12
C GLU A 389 24.90 16.63 0.43
N ALA A 390 24.72 17.94 0.62
CA ALA A 390 25.60 18.95 0.03
C ALA A 390 27.07 18.80 0.49
N LEU A 391 27.30 18.49 1.77
CA LEU A 391 28.65 18.23 2.28
C LEU A 391 29.27 16.98 1.67
N ASN A 392 28.48 15.94 1.38
CA ASN A 392 28.96 14.75 0.69
C ASN A 392 29.39 15.06 -0.76
N ASP A 393 28.69 15.96 -1.46
CA ASP A 393 29.09 16.43 -2.79
C ASP A 393 30.42 17.19 -2.74
N VAL A 394 30.62 18.03 -1.71
CA VAL A 394 31.90 18.73 -1.47
C VAL A 394 33.02 17.72 -1.17
N VAL A 395 32.77 16.70 -0.35
CA VAL A 395 33.74 15.60 -0.10
C VAL A 395 34.12 14.93 -1.42
N THR A 396 33.15 14.66 -2.29
CA THR A 396 33.39 14.02 -3.59
C THR A 396 34.25 14.92 -4.50
N ALA A 397 34.00 16.23 -4.50
CA ALA A 397 34.82 17.19 -5.24
C ALA A 397 36.26 17.29 -4.67
N GLN A 398 36.44 17.27 -3.36
CA GLN A 398 37.76 17.21 -2.71
C GLN A 398 38.51 15.93 -3.07
N VAL A 399 37.83 14.79 -3.11
CA VAL A 399 38.40 13.51 -3.57
C VAL A 399 38.84 13.60 -5.03
N ALA A 400 38.03 14.19 -5.91
CA ALA A 400 38.38 14.39 -7.31
C ALA A 400 39.59 15.32 -7.49
N ALA A 401 39.75 16.32 -6.62
CA ALA A 401 40.92 17.19 -6.53
C ALA A 401 42.13 16.53 -5.83
N ASN A 402 42.02 15.26 -5.43
CA ASN A 402 43.03 14.49 -4.67
C ASN A 402 43.39 15.10 -3.30
N ASP A 403 42.52 15.93 -2.72
CA ASP A 403 42.63 16.49 -1.37
C ASP A 403 41.93 15.56 -0.35
N LEU A 404 42.55 14.41 -0.09
CA LEU A 404 41.94 13.35 0.70
C LEU A 404 41.91 13.63 2.21
N ASP A 405 42.77 14.52 2.70
CA ASP A 405 42.82 14.90 4.12
C ASP A 405 41.70 15.89 4.46
N ALA A 406 41.44 16.87 3.59
CA ALA A 406 40.27 17.74 3.72
C ALA A 406 38.97 16.94 3.59
N ALA A 407 38.89 16.02 2.62
CA ALA A 407 37.75 15.14 2.43
C ALA A 407 37.44 14.30 3.67
N ARG A 408 38.46 13.71 4.31
CA ARG A 408 38.29 12.92 5.55
C ARG A 408 37.81 13.78 6.71
N THR A 409 38.37 14.98 6.85
CA THR A 409 37.98 15.94 7.89
C THR A 409 36.52 16.33 7.71
N LEU A 410 36.10 16.66 6.49
CA LEU A 410 34.73 17.05 6.20
C LEU A 410 33.74 15.90 6.39
N ALA A 411 34.08 14.68 5.97
CA ALA A 411 33.23 13.50 6.15
C ALA A 411 32.88 13.22 7.62
N SER A 412 33.82 13.46 8.54
CA SER A 412 33.59 13.30 9.99
C SER A 412 32.55 14.27 10.58
N ARG A 413 32.29 15.39 9.90
CA ARG A 413 31.35 16.44 10.32
C ARG A 413 29.93 16.20 9.80
N ILE A 414 29.74 15.26 8.88
CA ILE A 414 28.42 14.92 8.33
C ILE A 414 27.61 14.20 9.41
N GLU A 415 26.55 14.82 9.94
CA GLU A 415 25.72 14.23 11.01
C GLU A 415 24.90 13.01 10.55
N PRO A 416 24.18 13.04 9.41
CA PRO A 416 23.37 11.90 8.99
C PRO A 416 24.25 10.71 8.58
N GLY A 417 24.12 9.60 9.29
CA GLY A 417 24.95 8.41 9.07
C GLY A 417 24.92 7.87 7.63
N ARG A 418 23.78 7.98 6.94
CA ARG A 418 23.65 7.60 5.52
C ARG A 418 24.64 8.35 4.63
N TRP A 419 24.68 9.68 4.75
CA TRP A 419 25.57 10.53 3.94
C TRP A 419 27.03 10.38 4.38
N ARG A 420 27.27 10.10 5.66
CA ARG A 420 28.61 9.78 6.16
C ARG A 420 29.17 8.49 5.55
N VAL A 421 28.35 7.44 5.42
CA VAL A 421 28.75 6.21 4.71
C VAL A 421 29.15 6.54 3.28
N ASP A 422 28.33 7.30 2.56
CA ASP A 422 28.58 7.62 1.14
C ASP A 422 29.89 8.43 0.97
N ALA A 423 30.15 9.37 1.88
CA ALA A 423 31.39 10.14 1.92
C ALA A 423 32.62 9.25 2.16
N LEU A 424 32.54 8.31 3.12
CA LEU A 424 33.61 7.35 3.38
C LEU A 424 33.88 6.45 2.18
N LEU A 425 32.84 5.99 1.48
CA LEU A 425 32.99 5.19 0.26
C LEU A 425 33.67 5.99 -0.86
N ALA A 426 33.32 7.26 -1.05
CA ALA A 426 33.99 8.13 -2.01
C ALA A 426 35.49 8.28 -1.71
N ILE A 427 35.85 8.52 -0.45
CA ILE A 427 37.25 8.63 0.00
C ILE A 427 38.00 7.30 -0.18
N ALA A 428 37.39 6.17 0.18
CA ALA A 428 38.00 4.85 0.02
C ALA A 428 38.34 4.57 -1.46
N LYS A 429 37.40 4.85 -2.36
CA LYS A 429 37.63 4.71 -3.81
C LYS A 429 38.73 5.65 -4.31
N GLY A 430 38.73 6.91 -3.87
CA GLY A 430 39.79 7.87 -4.17
C GLY A 430 41.17 7.39 -3.73
N GLN A 431 41.29 6.93 -2.48
CA GLN A 431 42.55 6.38 -1.95
C GLN A 431 43.02 5.15 -2.71
N TYR A 432 42.09 4.26 -3.10
CA TYR A 432 42.42 3.08 -3.90
C TYR A 432 43.01 3.48 -5.26
N ARG A 433 42.38 4.45 -5.94
CA ARG A 433 42.87 5.01 -7.22
C ARG A 433 44.24 5.68 -7.09
N SER A 434 44.51 6.35 -5.97
CA SER A 434 45.82 6.96 -5.69
C SER A 434 46.88 5.94 -5.20
N GLY A 435 46.62 4.63 -5.27
CA GLY A 435 47.58 3.57 -4.90
C GLY A 435 47.68 3.26 -3.41
N ARG A 436 46.95 3.97 -2.54
CA ARG A 436 46.95 3.79 -1.08
C ARG A 436 46.01 2.67 -0.63
N ARG A 437 46.20 1.46 -1.16
CA ARG A 437 45.26 0.34 -0.99
C ARG A 437 45.01 -0.06 0.47
N LYS A 438 46.06 -0.10 1.31
CA LYS A 438 45.95 -0.48 2.72
C LYS A 438 45.11 0.52 3.53
N GLU A 439 45.29 1.82 3.27
CA GLU A 439 44.51 2.87 3.92
C GLU A 439 43.05 2.85 3.42
N ALA A 440 42.84 2.67 2.11
CA ALA A 440 41.51 2.56 1.52
C ALA A 440 40.70 1.43 2.17
N TRP A 441 41.34 0.28 2.45
CA TRP A 441 40.71 -0.84 3.13
C TRP A 441 40.22 -0.49 4.54
N GLY A 442 41.03 0.24 5.31
CA GLY A 442 40.62 0.74 6.64
C GLY A 442 39.39 1.65 6.59
N ILE A 443 39.24 2.41 5.49
CA ILE A 443 38.06 3.28 5.26
C ILE A 443 36.84 2.45 4.84
N PHE A 444 36.99 1.43 3.98
CA PHE A 444 35.89 0.52 3.66
C PHE A 444 35.35 -0.19 4.90
N GLU A 445 36.21 -0.63 5.81
CA GLU A 445 35.78 -1.23 7.08
C GLU A 445 35.09 -0.20 8.00
N ALA A 446 35.55 1.05 8.01
CA ALA A 446 34.89 2.13 8.75
C ALA A 446 33.49 2.40 8.19
N ALA A 447 33.35 2.47 6.86
CA ALA A 447 32.06 2.62 6.19
C ALA A 447 31.12 1.45 6.50
N ARG A 448 31.64 0.21 6.53
CA ARG A 448 30.87 -0.99 6.91
C ARG A 448 30.35 -0.90 8.35
N ARG A 449 31.21 -0.57 9.32
CA ARG A 449 30.81 -0.39 10.72
C ARG A 449 29.75 0.69 10.89
N GLU A 450 29.86 1.76 10.11
CA GLU A 450 28.86 2.84 10.12
C GLU A 450 27.53 2.36 9.52
N ALA A 451 27.55 1.67 8.37
CA ALA A 451 26.37 1.08 7.74
C ALA A 451 25.66 0.07 8.66
N GLU A 452 26.41 -0.76 9.38
CA GLU A 452 25.87 -1.75 10.31
C GLU A 452 25.15 -1.14 11.52
N ARG A 453 25.53 0.09 11.90
CA ARG A 453 24.92 0.88 13.00
C ARG A 453 23.69 1.67 12.58
N LEU A 454 23.44 1.80 11.27
CA LEU A 454 22.23 2.49 10.80
C LEU A 454 20.99 1.75 11.31
N VAL A 455 20.07 2.50 11.90
CA VAL A 455 18.78 2.00 12.36
C VAL A 455 17.77 2.16 11.23
N ASP A 456 17.12 1.06 10.87
CA ASP A 456 16.05 1.11 9.88
C ASP A 456 14.84 1.85 10.47
N ASP A 457 14.49 3.01 9.89
CA ASP A 457 13.25 3.72 10.24
C ASP A 457 12.05 2.91 9.71
N PRO A 458 11.07 2.54 10.54
CA PRO A 458 9.88 1.80 10.11
C PRO A 458 9.06 2.48 9.00
N ARG A 459 9.25 3.78 8.75
CA ARG A 459 8.51 4.59 7.76
C ARG A 459 9.24 4.73 6.42
N VAL A 460 10.58 4.67 6.43
CA VAL A 460 11.43 4.79 5.24
C VAL A 460 11.88 3.40 4.77
N GLY A 461 12.22 2.51 5.70
CA GLY A 461 12.68 1.14 5.46
C GLY A 461 14.07 1.08 4.80
N ASN A 462 14.81 0.00 5.05
CA ASN A 462 15.98 -0.45 4.28
C ASN A 462 17.19 0.48 4.19
N VAL A 463 17.35 1.41 5.14
CA VAL A 463 18.49 2.33 5.14
C VAL A 463 19.80 1.56 5.32
N LYS A 464 19.83 0.58 6.21
CA LYS A 464 21.00 -0.29 6.44
C LYS A 464 21.27 -1.23 5.26
N PRO A 465 20.30 -2.04 4.78
CA PRO A 465 20.48 -2.86 3.58
C PRO A 465 20.99 -2.07 2.37
N ALA A 466 20.44 -0.87 2.10
CA ALA A 466 20.88 -0.04 0.99
C ALA A 466 22.32 0.48 1.16
N ALA A 467 22.73 0.86 2.37
CA ALA A 467 24.10 1.28 2.65
C ALA A 467 25.12 0.14 2.45
N LEU A 468 24.77 -1.09 2.87
CA LEU A 468 25.59 -2.28 2.61
C LEU A 468 25.64 -2.62 1.11
N GLY A 469 24.53 -2.46 0.39
CA GLY A 469 24.47 -2.49 -1.07
C GLY A 469 25.50 -1.58 -1.74
N ARG A 470 25.54 -0.31 -1.32
CA ARG A 470 26.49 0.68 -1.87
C ARG A 470 27.94 0.37 -1.52
N LEU A 471 28.22 -0.19 -0.34
CA LEU A 471 29.55 -0.68 0.00
C LEU A 471 30.00 -1.79 -0.96
N ALA A 472 29.13 -2.78 -1.21
CA ALA A 472 29.41 -3.88 -2.13
C ALA A 472 29.68 -3.37 -3.56
N SER A 473 28.84 -2.43 -4.04
CA SER A 473 29.04 -1.75 -5.32
C SER A 473 30.37 -0.99 -5.37
N ALA A 474 30.72 -0.23 -4.33
CA ALA A 474 31.97 0.53 -4.28
C ALA A 474 33.22 -0.36 -4.24
N GLN A 475 33.17 -1.53 -3.58
CA GLN A 475 34.24 -2.52 -3.61
C GLN A 475 34.35 -3.19 -4.98
N ALA A 476 33.21 -3.49 -5.61
CA ALA A 476 33.18 -3.98 -6.98
C ALA A 476 33.86 -2.98 -7.91
N GLU A 477 33.54 -1.68 -7.84
CA GLU A 477 34.10 -0.60 -8.68
C GLU A 477 35.64 -0.59 -8.68
N VAL A 478 36.26 -0.92 -7.55
CA VAL A 478 37.72 -1.01 -7.39
C VAL A 478 38.30 -2.42 -7.63
N ARG A 479 37.51 -3.34 -8.21
CA ARG A 479 37.86 -4.73 -8.56
C ARG A 479 38.15 -5.63 -7.36
N GLU A 480 37.40 -5.42 -6.27
CA GLU A 480 37.48 -6.21 -5.04
C GLU A 480 36.21 -7.05 -4.80
N GLU A 481 35.66 -7.65 -5.87
CA GLU A 481 34.40 -8.41 -5.83
C GLU A 481 34.48 -9.64 -4.92
N LYS A 482 35.65 -10.30 -4.89
CA LYS A 482 35.89 -11.46 -4.01
C LYS A 482 35.83 -11.06 -2.54
N ALA A 483 36.42 -9.92 -2.21
CA ALA A 483 36.41 -9.39 -0.85
C ALA A 483 34.99 -8.95 -0.46
N ALA A 484 34.24 -8.37 -1.40
CA ALA A 484 32.82 -8.06 -1.21
C ALA A 484 32.00 -9.32 -0.89
N LEU A 485 32.10 -10.36 -1.74
CA LEU A 485 31.36 -11.61 -1.56
C LEU A 485 31.62 -12.29 -0.21
N ALA A 486 32.86 -12.25 0.29
CA ALA A 486 33.23 -12.89 1.54
C ALA A 486 32.41 -12.37 2.72
N TRP A 487 32.31 -11.06 2.91
CA TRP A 487 31.53 -10.52 4.04
C TRP A 487 30.02 -10.53 3.78
N ILE A 488 29.60 -10.50 2.51
CA ILE A 488 28.18 -10.62 2.15
C ILE A 488 27.66 -12.01 2.54
N ASP A 489 28.48 -13.04 2.38
CA ASP A 489 28.09 -14.40 2.72
C ASP A 489 27.83 -14.59 4.23
N ASP A 490 28.52 -13.82 5.07
CA ASP A 490 28.41 -13.82 6.53
C ASP A 490 27.22 -12.97 7.07
N LEU A 491 26.49 -12.26 6.21
CA LEU A 491 25.36 -11.44 6.65
C LEU A 491 24.19 -12.30 7.14
N ALA A 492 23.81 -12.11 8.41
CA ALA A 492 22.67 -12.82 9.02
C ALA A 492 21.29 -12.41 8.48
N SER A 493 21.15 -11.17 7.98
CA SER A 493 19.87 -10.67 7.48
C SER A 493 19.69 -11.01 5.99
N PRO A 494 18.62 -11.75 5.60
CA PRO A 494 18.31 -12.03 4.21
C PRO A 494 18.17 -10.76 3.34
N SER A 495 17.55 -9.70 3.89
CA SER A 495 17.40 -8.43 3.20
C SER A 495 18.75 -7.75 2.99
N ALA A 496 19.59 -7.63 4.03
CA ALA A 496 20.93 -7.07 3.87
C ALA A 496 21.78 -7.85 2.85
N LYS A 497 21.66 -9.18 2.84
CA LYS A 497 22.36 -10.05 1.88
C LYS A 497 21.87 -9.83 0.45
N ALA A 498 20.56 -9.80 0.23
CA ALA A 498 19.97 -9.56 -1.08
C ALA A 498 20.34 -8.19 -1.65
N TRP A 499 20.27 -7.12 -0.84
CA TRP A 499 20.68 -5.78 -1.25
C TRP A 499 22.17 -5.67 -1.54
N SER A 500 23.02 -6.34 -0.77
CA SER A 500 24.47 -6.35 -1.00
C SER A 500 24.85 -7.10 -2.28
N LEU A 501 24.22 -8.24 -2.55
CA LEU A 501 24.40 -8.97 -3.80
C LEU A 501 23.86 -8.18 -5.00
N TRP A 502 22.74 -7.49 -4.84
CA TRP A 502 22.21 -6.58 -5.87
C TRP A 502 23.20 -5.45 -6.20
N GLY A 503 23.75 -4.76 -5.18
CA GLY A 503 24.71 -3.67 -5.41
C GLY A 503 26.01 -4.14 -6.08
N LEU A 504 26.49 -5.34 -5.73
CA LEU A 504 27.62 -5.98 -6.42
C LEU A 504 27.27 -6.31 -7.88
N ALA A 505 26.09 -6.88 -8.13
CA ALA A 505 25.64 -7.24 -9.48
C ALA A 505 25.40 -6.00 -10.36
N GLU A 506 24.95 -4.88 -9.78
CA GLU A 506 24.72 -3.64 -10.49
C GLU A 506 26.01 -3.13 -11.14
N GLU A 507 27.12 -3.12 -10.40
CA GLU A 507 28.42 -2.68 -10.90
C GLU A 507 28.98 -3.66 -11.95
N LEU A 508 28.81 -4.98 -11.76
CA LEU A 508 29.23 -5.99 -12.73
C LEU A 508 28.47 -5.88 -14.06
N ALA A 509 27.14 -5.82 -14.00
CA ALA A 509 26.29 -5.60 -15.18
C ALA A 509 26.51 -4.21 -15.79
N GLY A 510 26.93 -3.24 -14.98
CA GLY A 510 27.29 -1.88 -15.36
C GLY A 510 28.39 -1.81 -16.43
N ARG A 511 29.36 -2.72 -16.34
CA ARG A 511 30.56 -2.80 -17.20
C ARG A 511 30.32 -3.49 -18.54
N LEU A 512 29.20 -4.19 -18.70
CA LEU A 512 28.82 -4.75 -19.99
C LEU A 512 28.39 -3.63 -20.94
N PRO A 513 28.65 -3.75 -22.25
CA PRO A 513 28.18 -2.78 -23.22
C PRO A 513 26.65 -2.68 -23.19
N ALA A 514 26.14 -1.46 -23.35
CA ALA A 514 24.71 -1.23 -23.39
C ALA A 514 24.10 -2.07 -24.52
N SER A 515 23.22 -3.00 -24.15
CA SER A 515 22.48 -3.84 -25.08
C SER A 515 21.03 -3.36 -25.14
N PRO A 516 20.38 -3.39 -26.31
CA PRO A 516 18.95 -3.12 -26.38
C PRO A 516 18.21 -4.13 -25.50
N PRO A 517 17.09 -3.74 -24.86
CA PRO A 517 16.35 -4.64 -24.00
C PRO A 517 15.93 -5.90 -24.79
N PRO A 518 16.11 -7.10 -24.21
CA PRO A 518 15.73 -8.34 -24.88
C PRO A 518 14.22 -8.35 -25.11
N LYS A 519 13.77 -8.63 -26.33
CA LYS A 519 12.33 -8.77 -26.61
C LYS A 519 11.79 -10.05 -26.00
N ILE A 520 11.23 -9.93 -24.80
CA ILE A 520 10.55 -11.03 -24.10
C ILE A 520 9.02 -10.85 -24.22
N ARG A 521 8.29 -11.97 -24.10
CA ARG A 521 6.83 -11.94 -24.01
C ARG A 521 6.38 -12.97 -22.99
N ILE A 522 5.79 -12.49 -21.90
CA ILE A 522 5.29 -13.35 -20.83
C ILE A 522 3.83 -13.67 -21.12
N LEU A 523 3.50 -14.95 -21.22
CA LEU A 523 2.11 -15.39 -21.21
C LEU A 523 1.61 -15.39 -19.76
N VAL A 524 1.01 -14.28 -19.34
CA VAL A 524 0.28 -14.26 -18.08
C VAL A 524 -1.09 -14.88 -18.34
N SER A 525 -1.37 -16.01 -17.68
CA SER A 525 -2.73 -16.48 -17.54
C SER A 525 -3.44 -15.52 -16.60
N THR A 526 -3.98 -14.42 -17.13
CA THR A 526 -4.98 -13.68 -16.37
C THR A 526 -6.13 -14.66 -16.10
N PRO A 527 -6.64 -14.75 -14.85
CA PRO A 527 -7.91 -15.42 -14.67
C PRO A 527 -8.87 -14.68 -15.59
N LYS A 528 -9.41 -15.40 -16.60
CA LYS A 528 -10.46 -14.88 -17.45
C LYS A 528 -11.49 -14.27 -16.52
N VAL A 529 -11.58 -12.94 -16.54
CA VAL A 529 -12.84 -12.30 -16.26
C VAL A 529 -13.67 -12.74 -17.45
N ASP A 530 -14.53 -13.74 -17.24
CA ASP A 530 -15.52 -14.06 -18.25
C ASP A 530 -16.17 -12.72 -18.60
N GLU A 531 -16.02 -12.31 -19.86
CA GLU A 531 -16.75 -11.17 -20.39
C GLU A 531 -18.22 -11.34 -19.97
N PRO A 532 -18.92 -10.25 -19.59
CA PRO A 532 -20.34 -10.36 -19.34
C PRO A 532 -20.96 -10.99 -20.58
N ALA A 533 -21.43 -12.23 -20.43
CA ALA A 533 -22.06 -12.96 -21.50
C ALA A 533 -23.12 -12.04 -22.09
N ALA A 534 -23.02 -11.82 -23.40
CA ALA A 534 -24.03 -11.09 -24.17
C ALA A 534 -25.42 -11.54 -23.72
N GLU A 535 -26.34 -10.58 -23.53
CA GLU A 535 -27.74 -10.78 -23.13
C GLU A 535 -28.39 -11.94 -23.90
N HIS A 536 -28.24 -13.15 -23.38
CA HIS A 536 -29.10 -14.27 -23.67
C HIS A 536 -30.15 -14.28 -22.57
N ALA A 537 -31.38 -14.65 -22.94
CA ALA A 537 -32.46 -14.79 -21.99
C ALA A 537 -31.98 -15.59 -20.75
N PRO A 538 -32.22 -15.08 -19.53
CA PRO A 538 -31.71 -15.73 -18.33
C PRO A 538 -32.17 -17.17 -18.26
N LYS A 539 -31.25 -18.09 -17.96
CA LYS A 539 -31.59 -19.50 -17.78
C LYS A 539 -32.65 -19.64 -16.67
N PRO A 540 -33.60 -20.57 -16.79
CA PRO A 540 -34.56 -20.83 -15.73
C PRO A 540 -33.83 -21.22 -14.45
N ILE A 541 -34.09 -20.49 -13.36
CA ILE A 541 -33.56 -20.83 -12.04
C ILE A 541 -34.48 -21.92 -11.49
N THR A 542 -33.96 -23.11 -11.23
CA THR A 542 -34.78 -24.23 -10.71
C THR A 542 -34.88 -24.23 -9.19
N THR A 543 -33.85 -23.72 -8.51
CA THR A 543 -33.81 -23.54 -7.05
C THR A 543 -32.67 -22.59 -6.66
N PHE A 544 -32.83 -21.88 -5.55
CA PHE A 544 -31.77 -21.13 -4.88
C PHE A 544 -30.96 -21.99 -3.90
N ARG A 545 -31.48 -23.16 -3.51
CA ARG A 545 -30.87 -24.02 -2.49
C ARG A 545 -29.53 -24.56 -2.96
N GLY A 546 -28.53 -24.56 -2.07
CA GLY A 546 -27.18 -25.04 -2.37
C GLY A 546 -26.33 -24.08 -3.22
N LYS A 547 -26.88 -22.94 -3.63
CA LYS A 547 -26.12 -21.80 -4.14
C LYS A 547 -25.85 -20.83 -3.00
N ILE A 548 -24.75 -20.09 -3.08
CA ILE A 548 -24.53 -18.93 -2.22
C ILE A 548 -25.24 -17.76 -2.89
N VAL A 549 -26.27 -17.22 -2.26
CA VAL A 549 -27.00 -16.04 -2.73
C VAL A 549 -26.38 -14.80 -2.11
N LEU A 550 -26.01 -13.84 -2.94
CA LEU A 550 -25.37 -12.57 -2.60
C LEU A 550 -26.37 -11.43 -2.79
N PHE A 551 -26.64 -10.69 -1.74
CA PHE A 551 -27.58 -9.58 -1.72
C PHE A 551 -26.83 -8.25 -1.72
N GLY A 552 -27.27 -7.31 -2.54
CA GLY A 552 -26.75 -5.94 -2.57
C GLY A 552 -25.37 -5.83 -3.23
N THR A 553 -25.12 -6.59 -4.30
CA THR A 553 -23.81 -6.60 -4.94
C THR A 553 -23.60 -5.34 -5.79
N ARG A 554 -22.36 -4.83 -5.85
CA ARG A 554 -21.91 -3.78 -6.79
C ARG A 554 -20.76 -4.31 -7.63
N ARG A 555 -20.73 -3.93 -8.91
CA ARG A 555 -19.68 -4.32 -9.88
C ARG A 555 -18.82 -3.11 -10.25
N ALA A 556 -17.53 -3.34 -10.48
CA ALA A 556 -16.57 -2.32 -10.92
C ALA A 556 -16.92 -1.72 -12.29
N VAL A 557 -17.46 -2.56 -13.18
CA VAL A 557 -17.92 -2.20 -14.51
C VAL A 557 -19.43 -2.42 -14.58
N GLY A 558 -20.20 -1.39 -14.96
CA GLY A 558 -21.66 -1.49 -15.12
C GLY A 558 -22.53 -0.73 -14.09
N GLY A 559 -21.96 0.24 -13.37
CA GLY A 559 -22.72 1.30 -12.66
C GLY A 559 -23.13 1.01 -11.21
N GLU A 560 -23.71 2.02 -10.55
CA GLU A 560 -24.02 2.03 -9.10
C GLU A 560 -25.20 1.16 -8.66
N ALA A 561 -25.95 0.56 -9.59
CA ALA A 561 -27.13 -0.22 -9.26
C ALA A 561 -26.76 -1.50 -8.47
N GLN A 562 -27.43 -1.70 -7.33
CA GLN A 562 -27.25 -2.92 -6.55
C GLN A 562 -28.01 -4.10 -7.16
N ARG A 563 -27.44 -5.30 -7.01
CA ARG A 563 -28.00 -6.55 -7.56
C ARG A 563 -28.18 -7.62 -6.49
N ILE A 564 -29.01 -8.61 -6.80
CA ILE A 564 -29.03 -9.92 -6.13
C ILE A 564 -28.43 -10.91 -7.12
N GLU A 565 -27.42 -11.66 -6.68
CA GLU A 565 -26.68 -12.60 -7.51
C GLU A 565 -26.57 -13.96 -6.80
N MET A 566 -26.29 -15.02 -7.53
CA MET A 566 -25.98 -16.33 -6.95
C MET A 566 -24.70 -16.90 -7.54
N ILE A 567 -23.98 -17.68 -6.75
CA ILE A 567 -22.73 -18.32 -7.14
C ILE A 567 -22.64 -19.73 -6.56
N ASN A 568 -21.94 -20.62 -7.24
CA ASN A 568 -21.62 -21.94 -6.69
C ASN A 568 -20.60 -21.79 -5.53
N PRO A 569 -20.60 -22.69 -4.54
CA PRO A 569 -19.62 -22.67 -3.44
C PRO A 569 -18.16 -22.80 -3.90
N ASP A 570 -17.92 -23.39 -5.08
CA ASP A 570 -16.60 -23.47 -5.73
C ASP A 570 -16.19 -22.17 -6.45
N GLY A 571 -17.06 -21.16 -6.47
CA GLY A 571 -16.80 -19.86 -7.11
C GLY A 571 -17.13 -19.79 -8.60
N THR A 572 -17.76 -20.81 -9.16
CA THR A 572 -18.23 -20.82 -10.56
C THR A 572 -19.69 -20.40 -10.68
N GLY A 573 -20.14 -20.12 -11.91
CA GLY A 573 -21.57 -19.91 -12.19
C GLY A 573 -22.18 -18.68 -11.52
N LEU A 574 -21.45 -17.57 -11.46
CA LEU A 574 -22.00 -16.30 -10.98
C LEU A 574 -23.10 -15.80 -11.92
N GLU A 575 -24.33 -15.68 -11.42
CA GLU A 575 -25.50 -15.28 -12.19
C GLU A 575 -26.29 -14.19 -11.46
N THR A 576 -26.73 -13.15 -12.19
CA THR A 576 -27.61 -12.11 -11.65
C THR A 576 -29.07 -12.59 -11.63
N ILE A 577 -29.71 -12.53 -10.45
CA ILE A 577 -31.13 -12.83 -10.22
C ILE A 577 -31.98 -11.60 -10.50
N LEU A 578 -31.62 -10.47 -9.87
CA LEU A 578 -32.37 -9.22 -9.91
C LEU A 578 -31.40 -8.03 -9.92
N THR A 579 -31.67 -7.04 -10.76
CA THR A 579 -31.02 -5.72 -10.70
C THR A 579 -32.03 -4.70 -10.21
N LEU A 580 -31.67 -3.91 -9.20
CA LEU A 580 -32.53 -2.83 -8.70
C LEU A 580 -32.34 -1.55 -9.52
N ASP A 581 -33.28 -0.63 -9.39
CA ASP A 581 -33.18 0.69 -10.00
C ASP A 581 -32.00 1.48 -9.43
N LYS A 582 -31.45 2.39 -10.25
CA LYS A 582 -30.37 3.27 -9.80
C LYS A 582 -30.81 4.06 -8.56
N GLY A 583 -29.92 4.14 -7.57
CA GLY A 583 -30.19 4.82 -6.31
C GLY A 583 -30.93 3.96 -5.28
N GLN A 584 -31.25 2.69 -5.54
CA GLN A 584 -31.75 1.77 -4.52
C GLN A 584 -30.61 0.97 -3.86
N ALA A 585 -30.81 0.61 -2.59
CA ALA A 585 -29.88 -0.20 -1.80
C ALA A 585 -30.62 -1.36 -1.11
N ILE A 586 -30.01 -2.54 -1.13
CA ILE A 586 -30.42 -3.71 -0.36
C ILE A 586 -29.68 -3.67 0.98
N HIS A 587 -30.36 -4.09 2.05
CA HIS A 587 -29.83 -4.08 3.42
C HIS A 587 -29.69 -5.48 4.02
N ALA A 588 -30.59 -6.40 3.64
CA ALA A 588 -30.63 -7.78 4.12
C ALA A 588 -31.33 -8.69 3.12
N GLY A 589 -31.10 -10.00 3.21
CA GLY A 589 -31.83 -11.00 2.44
C GLY A 589 -31.66 -12.43 2.95
N ARG A 590 -32.65 -13.28 2.66
CA ARG A 590 -32.72 -14.69 3.07
C ARG A 590 -33.42 -15.57 2.04
N VAL A 591 -32.92 -16.79 1.88
CA VAL A 591 -33.50 -17.84 1.05
C VAL A 591 -34.57 -18.60 1.86
N SER A 592 -35.72 -18.88 1.24
CA SER A 592 -36.76 -19.70 1.88
C SER A 592 -36.30 -21.15 2.05
N PRO A 593 -36.84 -21.90 3.03
CA PRO A 593 -36.42 -23.29 3.28
C PRO A 593 -36.61 -24.24 2.08
N ASP A 594 -37.61 -23.98 1.24
CA ASP A 594 -37.87 -24.75 0.01
C ASP A 594 -36.97 -24.35 -1.17
N GLY A 595 -36.16 -23.28 -1.02
CA GLY A 595 -35.29 -22.75 -2.05
C GLY A 595 -36.00 -22.15 -3.25
N LYS A 596 -37.31 -21.88 -3.19
CA LYS A 596 -38.11 -21.35 -4.31
C LYS A 596 -38.33 -19.84 -4.25
N ARG A 597 -38.08 -19.23 -3.09
CA ARG A 597 -38.27 -17.80 -2.86
C ARG A 597 -37.07 -17.20 -2.14
N LEU A 598 -36.83 -15.91 -2.38
CA LEU A 598 -35.94 -15.07 -1.58
C LEU A 598 -36.79 -13.97 -0.97
N ALA A 599 -36.49 -13.57 0.27
CA ALA A 599 -36.96 -12.34 0.87
C ALA A 599 -35.78 -11.38 1.02
N PHE A 600 -35.98 -10.10 0.74
CA PHE A 600 -34.93 -9.09 0.88
C PHE A 600 -35.51 -7.72 1.23
N SER A 601 -34.73 -6.93 1.96
CA SER A 601 -35.12 -5.58 2.39
C SER A 601 -34.37 -4.54 1.58
N ALA A 602 -35.09 -3.64 0.91
CA ALA A 602 -34.52 -2.64 0.02
C ALA A 602 -35.15 -1.26 0.21
N SER A 603 -34.36 -0.21 0.05
CA SER A 603 -34.78 1.19 0.20
C SER A 603 -34.11 2.09 -0.83
N GLN A 604 -34.53 3.35 -0.90
CA GLN A 604 -33.74 4.38 -1.57
C GLN A 604 -32.43 4.60 -0.80
N ALA A 605 -31.32 4.73 -1.50
CA ALA A 605 -30.00 4.89 -0.91
C ALA A 605 -29.99 6.10 0.05
N GLY A 606 -29.43 5.91 1.25
CA GLY A 606 -29.42 6.92 2.31
C GLY A 606 -30.68 6.98 3.17
N THR A 607 -31.74 6.24 2.83
CA THR A 607 -32.93 6.12 3.69
C THR A 607 -32.76 4.99 4.71
N ARG A 608 -33.29 5.20 5.92
CA ARG A 608 -33.16 4.26 7.06
C ARG A 608 -34.30 3.25 7.18
N ARG A 609 -35.29 3.29 6.29
CA ARG A 609 -36.49 2.45 6.39
C ARG A 609 -36.66 1.63 5.12
N PRO A 610 -36.18 0.37 5.11
CA PRO A 610 -36.29 -0.49 3.94
C PRO A 610 -37.61 -1.25 3.91
N ASP A 611 -38.17 -1.38 2.71
CA ASP A 611 -39.34 -2.19 2.46
C ASP A 611 -38.94 -3.65 2.28
N LEU A 612 -39.83 -4.56 2.67
CA LEU A 612 -39.65 -6.00 2.47
C LEU A 612 -40.24 -6.45 1.14
N TRP A 613 -39.42 -7.17 0.37
CA TRP A 613 -39.75 -7.73 -0.93
C TRP A 613 -39.50 -9.23 -0.96
N SER A 614 -40.19 -9.93 -1.85
CA SER A 614 -39.87 -11.28 -2.26
C SER A 614 -39.60 -11.39 -3.75
N VAL A 615 -38.80 -12.38 -4.13
CA VAL A 615 -38.60 -12.80 -5.52
C VAL A 615 -38.65 -14.32 -5.63
N THR A 616 -39.34 -14.84 -6.63
CA THR A 616 -39.43 -16.28 -6.91
C THR A 616 -38.31 -16.75 -7.84
N THR A 617 -38.14 -18.06 -7.99
CA THR A 617 -37.27 -18.68 -9.02
C THR A 617 -37.58 -18.19 -10.44
N ASP A 618 -38.82 -17.82 -10.68
CA ASP A 618 -39.31 -17.31 -11.97
C ASP A 618 -39.06 -15.79 -12.10
N ARG A 619 -38.27 -15.22 -11.17
CA ARG A 619 -37.89 -13.80 -11.08
C ARG A 619 -39.07 -12.84 -10.89
N VAL A 620 -40.21 -13.34 -10.41
CA VAL A 620 -41.37 -12.51 -10.09
C VAL A 620 -41.12 -11.82 -8.75
N ARG A 621 -41.01 -10.49 -8.79
CA ARG A 621 -40.82 -9.62 -7.61
C ARG A 621 -42.15 -9.12 -7.08
N ARG A 622 -42.36 -9.20 -5.75
CA ARG A 622 -43.55 -8.67 -5.05
C ARG A 622 -43.13 -7.96 -3.76
N LYS A 623 -43.80 -6.85 -3.43
CA LYS A 623 -43.67 -6.19 -2.12
C LYS A 623 -44.53 -6.92 -1.08
N ILE A 624 -43.99 -7.12 0.12
CA ILE A 624 -44.67 -7.80 1.24
C ILE A 624 -45.12 -6.80 2.31
N ALA A 625 -44.21 -5.91 2.74
CA ALA A 625 -44.48 -4.96 3.83
C ALA A 625 -43.57 -3.71 3.74
N ASP A 626 -43.98 -2.65 4.43
CA ASP A 626 -43.26 -1.37 4.55
C ASP A 626 -42.38 -1.35 5.80
N ASP A 627 -41.21 -0.71 5.73
CA ASP A 627 -40.33 -0.46 6.90
C ASP A 627 -39.92 -1.74 7.69
N ILE A 628 -39.55 -2.80 6.99
CA ILE A 628 -39.20 -4.12 7.56
C ILE A 628 -37.83 -4.63 7.07
N ILE A 629 -36.98 -5.04 8.01
CA ILE A 629 -35.72 -5.75 7.77
C ILE A 629 -35.92 -7.26 8.00
N VAL A 630 -35.75 -8.07 6.96
CA VAL A 630 -35.86 -9.54 7.07
C VAL A 630 -34.69 -10.14 7.87
N VAL A 631 -35.01 -11.06 8.77
CA VAL A 631 -34.02 -11.76 9.59
C VAL A 631 -33.93 -13.25 9.25
N ALA A 632 -35.07 -13.96 9.25
CA ALA A 632 -35.11 -15.41 9.02
C ALA A 632 -36.50 -15.89 8.54
N TRP A 633 -36.53 -17.03 7.86
CA TRP A 633 -37.77 -17.73 7.50
C TRP A 633 -38.19 -18.71 8.58
N SER A 634 -39.50 -18.87 8.77
CA SER A 634 -40.03 -20.06 9.44
C SER A 634 -39.80 -21.30 8.56
N PRO A 635 -39.67 -22.51 9.13
CA PRO A 635 -39.35 -23.72 8.36
C PRO A 635 -40.41 -24.11 7.31
N ASP A 636 -41.67 -23.76 7.57
CA ASP A 636 -42.78 -23.97 6.64
C ASP A 636 -42.81 -22.94 5.49
N GLY A 637 -41.94 -21.91 5.53
CA GLY A 637 -41.89 -20.84 4.52
C GLY A 637 -43.12 -19.93 4.50
N ARG A 638 -44.00 -19.98 5.53
CA ARG A 638 -45.22 -19.16 5.59
C ARG A 638 -45.02 -17.86 6.35
N ARG A 639 -43.99 -17.79 7.21
CA ARG A 639 -43.71 -16.65 8.07
C ARG A 639 -42.25 -16.20 7.98
N LEU A 640 -42.01 -14.96 8.36
CA LEU A 640 -40.70 -14.34 8.47
C LEU A 640 -40.53 -13.77 9.88
N ALA A 641 -39.40 -14.08 10.52
CA ALA A 641 -38.89 -13.25 11.61
C ALA A 641 -38.25 -11.99 11.00
N ALA A 642 -38.59 -10.83 11.55
CA ALA A 642 -38.17 -9.55 11.01
C ALA A 642 -38.00 -8.50 12.12
N ILE A 643 -37.33 -7.41 11.78
CA ILE A 643 -37.07 -6.29 12.67
C ILE A 643 -37.50 -4.98 12.01
N ARG A 644 -38.05 -4.07 12.81
CA ARG A 644 -38.27 -2.67 12.47
C ARG A 644 -37.46 -1.79 13.43
N ASP A 645 -36.57 -0.95 12.89
CA ASP A 645 -35.83 0.03 13.70
C ASP A 645 -36.77 1.17 14.13
N THR A 646 -36.64 1.64 15.38
CA THR A 646 -37.41 2.79 15.92
C THR A 646 -36.74 4.14 15.60
N ASP A 647 -37.35 5.25 16.04
CA ASP A 647 -36.87 6.63 15.80
C ASP A 647 -35.35 6.80 16.06
N PRO A 648 -34.60 7.50 15.18
CA PRO A 648 -33.17 7.77 15.36
C PRO A 648 -32.76 8.36 16.72
N ASN A 649 -33.66 9.08 17.38
CA ASN A 649 -33.43 9.75 18.67
C ASN A 649 -33.77 8.86 19.86
N THR A 650 -34.35 7.67 19.64
CA THR A 650 -34.67 6.69 20.68
C THR A 650 -34.29 5.29 20.17
N PRO A 651 -33.04 4.85 20.38
CA PRO A 651 -32.56 3.59 19.83
C PRO A 651 -33.31 2.40 20.46
N GLY A 652 -34.13 1.75 19.65
CA GLY A 652 -34.92 0.57 19.97
C GLY A 652 -35.25 -0.20 18.69
N ARG A 653 -35.73 -1.43 18.86
CA ARG A 653 -36.12 -2.31 17.75
C ARG A 653 -37.41 -3.04 18.08
N GLU A 654 -38.33 -3.06 17.14
CA GLU A 654 -39.49 -3.94 17.19
C GLU A 654 -39.14 -5.27 16.52
N ASN A 655 -39.28 -6.36 17.26
CA ASN A 655 -39.12 -7.71 16.73
C ASN A 655 -40.50 -8.23 16.32
N LEU A 656 -40.61 -8.78 15.12
CA LEU A 656 -41.89 -9.08 14.47
C LEU A 656 -41.85 -10.49 13.86
N ILE A 657 -43.01 -11.16 13.87
CA ILE A 657 -43.32 -12.28 13.00
C ILE A 657 -44.30 -11.79 11.95
N LEU A 658 -43.97 -11.97 10.69
CA LEU A 658 -44.78 -11.53 9.56
C LEU A 658 -45.28 -12.73 8.75
N ASP A 659 -46.57 -12.75 8.44
CA ASP A 659 -47.15 -13.69 7.48
C ASP A 659 -46.83 -13.25 6.05
N VAL A 660 -46.24 -14.15 5.26
CA VAL A 660 -45.66 -13.83 3.94
C VAL A 660 -46.74 -13.55 2.90
N GLU A 661 -47.89 -14.20 3.00
CA GLU A 661 -48.96 -14.08 2.00
C GLU A 661 -49.84 -12.86 2.26
N THR A 662 -50.17 -12.61 3.52
CA THR A 662 -51.07 -11.53 3.91
C THR A 662 -50.35 -10.23 4.28
N GLY A 663 -49.05 -10.29 4.59
CA GLY A 663 -48.29 -9.16 5.14
C GLY A 663 -48.67 -8.84 6.60
N ARG A 664 -49.47 -9.69 7.26
CA ARG A 664 -49.92 -9.44 8.64
C ARG A 664 -48.74 -9.53 9.60
N GLU A 665 -48.60 -8.51 10.42
CA GLU A 665 -47.55 -8.38 11.43
C GLU A 665 -48.03 -8.79 12.83
N GLN A 666 -47.18 -9.51 13.56
CA GLN A 666 -47.34 -9.80 14.98
C GLN A 666 -46.06 -9.44 15.72
N ARG A 667 -46.16 -8.59 16.74
CA ARG A 667 -45.03 -8.23 17.60
C ARG A 667 -44.61 -9.42 18.47
N LEU A 668 -43.31 -9.68 18.52
CA LEU A 668 -42.69 -10.61 19.45
C LEU A 668 -42.59 -9.95 20.83
N PRO A 669 -43.04 -10.61 21.92
CA PRO A 669 -43.02 -10.03 23.26
C PRO A 669 -41.63 -10.18 23.89
N ILE A 670 -40.61 -9.56 23.28
CA ILE A 670 -39.24 -9.52 23.77
C ILE A 670 -38.77 -8.08 23.98
N PRO A 671 -37.78 -7.84 24.86
CA PRO A 671 -37.26 -6.49 25.10
C PRO A 671 -36.84 -5.80 23.79
N GLU A 672 -37.13 -4.51 23.66
CA GLU A 672 -36.77 -3.71 22.46
C GLU A 672 -35.24 -3.55 22.29
N THR A 673 -34.47 -3.87 23.33
CA THR A 673 -33.01 -3.91 23.31
C THR A 673 -32.45 -5.19 22.70
N ASP A 674 -33.30 -6.21 22.50
CA ASP A 674 -32.93 -7.51 21.97
C ASP A 674 -33.23 -7.59 20.48
N ALA A 675 -32.56 -8.50 19.79
CA ALA A 675 -32.79 -8.76 18.37
C ALA A 675 -32.94 -10.25 18.11
N VAL A 676 -34.03 -10.67 17.48
CA VAL A 676 -34.12 -12.02 16.89
C VAL A 676 -33.05 -12.16 15.81
N GLU A 677 -32.41 -13.33 15.74
CA GLU A 677 -31.33 -13.58 14.81
C GLU A 677 -31.65 -14.70 13.82
N ASP A 678 -32.25 -15.82 14.27
CA ASP A 678 -32.58 -16.95 13.38
C ASP A 678 -33.74 -17.80 13.92
N TRP A 679 -34.30 -18.64 13.05
CA TRP A 679 -35.37 -19.60 13.36
C TRP A 679 -34.83 -21.02 13.24
N SER A 680 -35.11 -21.86 14.23
CA SER A 680 -34.74 -23.27 14.19
C SER A 680 -35.48 -24.01 13.07
N PRO A 681 -34.85 -25.02 12.43
CA PRO A 681 -35.48 -25.82 11.37
C PRO A 681 -36.73 -26.61 11.80
N ASP A 682 -36.91 -26.85 13.10
CA ASP A 682 -38.12 -27.47 13.66
C ASP A 682 -39.25 -26.46 13.94
N GLY A 683 -38.94 -25.16 13.92
CA GLY A 683 -39.90 -24.07 14.11
C GLY A 683 -40.18 -23.73 15.57
N GLU A 684 -39.64 -24.50 16.51
CA GLU A 684 -39.96 -24.39 17.94
C GLU A 684 -39.14 -23.33 18.68
N THR A 685 -38.05 -22.84 18.09
CA THR A 685 -37.08 -21.98 18.78
C THR A 685 -36.54 -20.88 17.87
N LEU A 686 -36.33 -19.72 18.46
CA LEU A 686 -35.63 -18.58 17.89
C LEU A 686 -34.32 -18.36 18.63
N THR A 687 -33.27 -17.95 17.92
CA THR A 687 -32.12 -17.32 18.55
C THR A 687 -32.36 -15.82 18.71
N ALA A 688 -31.93 -15.26 19.82
CA ALA A 688 -31.98 -13.83 20.07
C ALA A 688 -30.69 -13.32 20.72
N MET A 689 -30.19 -12.19 20.24
CA MET A 689 -29.10 -11.45 20.85
C MET A 689 -29.66 -10.51 21.91
N ALA A 690 -29.04 -10.50 23.09
CA ALA A 690 -29.40 -9.59 24.18
C ALA A 690 -28.17 -9.06 24.92
N ALA A 691 -28.31 -7.89 25.55
CA ALA A 691 -27.27 -7.31 26.37
C ALA A 691 -26.96 -8.18 27.61
N ASN A 692 -25.69 -8.34 27.93
CA ASN A 692 -25.22 -8.95 29.17
C ASN A 692 -25.23 -7.88 30.26
N VAL A 693 -26.37 -7.75 30.95
CA VAL A 693 -26.61 -6.69 31.94
C VAL A 693 -25.45 -6.60 32.95
N GLY A 694 -24.91 -5.40 33.13
CA GLY A 694 -23.78 -5.12 34.03
C GLY A 694 -22.41 -5.57 33.52
N LYS A 695 -22.30 -6.06 32.28
CA LYS A 695 -21.02 -6.45 31.66
C LYS A 695 -20.72 -5.59 30.43
N VAL A 696 -19.65 -4.82 30.53
CA VAL A 696 -19.15 -3.93 29.47
C VAL A 696 -17.68 -4.19 29.21
N PHE A 697 -17.21 -3.79 28.03
CA PHE A 697 -15.80 -3.72 27.69
C PHE A 697 -15.40 -2.27 27.44
N GLU A 698 -14.39 -1.79 28.16
CA GLU A 698 -13.79 -0.48 27.93
C GLU A 698 -12.65 -0.60 26.90
N HIS A 699 -12.87 -0.06 25.70
CA HIS A 699 -11.83 0.00 24.69
C HIS A 699 -10.88 1.17 24.99
N PRO A 700 -9.54 0.98 25.00
CA PRO A 700 -8.56 2.00 25.39
C PRO A 700 -8.67 3.34 24.65
N THR A 701 -9.21 3.32 23.42
CA THR A 701 -9.35 4.50 22.55
C THR A 701 -10.75 4.74 21.99
N LYS A 702 -11.72 3.83 22.21
CA LYS A 702 -13.02 3.86 21.51
C LYS A 702 -14.24 3.87 22.45
N GLY A 703 -14.01 3.89 23.76
CA GLY A 703 -15.07 3.97 24.77
C GLY A 703 -15.64 2.62 25.18
N THR A 704 -16.78 2.66 25.87
CA THR A 704 -17.41 1.51 26.54
C THR A 704 -18.44 0.84 25.62
N TYR A 705 -18.34 -0.48 25.48
CA TYR A 705 -19.24 -1.31 24.67
C TYR A 705 -19.97 -2.34 25.54
N PRO A 706 -21.29 -2.56 25.34
CA PRO A 706 -21.98 -3.66 26.00
C PRO A 706 -21.48 -5.00 25.45
N LEU A 707 -21.30 -5.99 26.34
CA LEU A 707 -21.09 -7.38 25.92
C LEU A 707 -22.44 -8.04 25.71
N ARG A 708 -22.64 -8.79 24.63
CA ARG A 708 -23.91 -9.45 24.30
C ARG A 708 -23.82 -10.96 24.37
N GLN A 709 -24.97 -11.59 24.54
CA GLN A 709 -25.14 -13.03 24.70
C GLN A 709 -26.27 -13.51 23.80
N ILE A 710 -26.20 -14.79 23.46
CA ILE A 710 -27.21 -15.45 22.64
C ILE A 710 -28.16 -16.22 23.56
N TYR A 711 -29.44 -16.05 23.31
CA TYR A 711 -30.55 -16.71 23.99
C TYR A 711 -31.34 -17.56 22.99
N LEU A 712 -31.95 -18.61 23.50
CA LEU A 712 -32.97 -19.41 22.83
C LEU A 712 -34.32 -19.07 23.45
N MET A 713 -35.38 -19.03 22.65
CA MET A 713 -36.75 -18.79 23.13
C MET A 713 -37.77 -19.34 22.13
N HIS A 714 -39.01 -19.53 22.56
CA HIS A 714 -40.10 -19.90 21.67
C HIS A 714 -40.59 -18.69 20.83
N PRO A 715 -41.20 -18.90 19.65
CA PRO A 715 -41.76 -17.82 18.84
C PRO A 715 -42.88 -17.02 19.50
N ASP A 716 -43.49 -17.52 20.58
CA ASP A 716 -44.44 -16.77 21.41
C ASP A 716 -43.76 -15.91 22.50
N GLY A 717 -42.42 -15.94 22.57
CA GLY A 717 -41.59 -15.22 23.54
C GLY A 717 -41.36 -15.94 24.87
N THR A 718 -41.92 -17.14 25.07
CA THR A 718 -41.72 -17.95 26.28
C THR A 718 -40.44 -18.78 26.22
N GLY A 719 -40.11 -19.51 27.29
CA GLY A 719 -39.02 -20.49 27.31
C GLY A 719 -37.61 -19.91 27.13
N ARG A 720 -37.41 -18.63 27.47
CA ARG A 720 -36.15 -17.92 27.27
C ARG A 720 -35.01 -18.54 28.11
N ALA A 721 -33.99 -19.08 27.43
CA ALA A 721 -32.81 -19.68 28.05
C ALA A 721 -31.51 -19.14 27.42
N ARG A 722 -30.46 -18.96 28.21
CA ARG A 722 -29.17 -18.44 27.73
C ARG A 722 -28.33 -19.57 27.11
N LEU A 723 -27.87 -19.41 25.88
CA LEU A 723 -27.01 -20.39 25.18
C LEU A 723 -25.52 -20.21 25.52
N THR A 724 -25.04 -18.96 25.51
CA THR A 724 -23.61 -18.66 25.68
C THR A 724 -23.26 -18.35 27.13
N SER A 725 -22.26 -19.01 27.72
CA SER A 725 -21.96 -18.88 29.15
C SER A 725 -20.73 -18.03 29.48
N ARG A 726 -19.86 -17.70 28.50
CA ARG A 726 -18.61 -16.94 28.74
C ARG A 726 -18.89 -15.47 29.10
N PRO A 727 -18.57 -15.01 30.33
CA PRO A 727 -18.99 -13.68 30.81
C PRO A 727 -18.31 -12.49 30.16
N LEU A 728 -17.05 -12.63 29.70
CA LEU A 728 -16.22 -11.57 29.12
C LEU A 728 -16.07 -11.68 27.60
N ALA A 729 -17.06 -12.28 26.93
CA ALA A 729 -17.13 -12.39 25.48
C ALA A 729 -18.38 -11.69 24.94
N ASP A 730 -18.26 -11.03 23.78
CA ASP A 730 -19.39 -10.49 23.02
C ASP A 730 -19.78 -11.50 21.94
N ASN A 731 -21.03 -11.99 21.95
CA ASN A 731 -21.53 -13.07 21.09
C ASN A 731 -22.68 -12.56 20.21
N LEU A 732 -22.61 -12.79 18.90
CA LEU A 732 -23.47 -12.17 17.89
C LEU A 732 -23.76 -13.10 16.72
N ASP A 733 -24.81 -12.76 15.97
CA ASP A 733 -25.09 -13.29 14.64
C ASP A 733 -25.34 -14.81 14.65
N ALA A 734 -26.11 -15.30 15.62
CA ALA A 734 -26.37 -16.71 15.83
C ALA A 734 -27.21 -17.34 14.72
N ARG A 735 -26.79 -18.50 14.21
CA ARG A 735 -27.46 -19.23 13.12
C ARG A 735 -27.56 -20.71 13.41
N PHE A 736 -28.75 -21.28 13.26
CA PHE A 736 -28.97 -22.72 13.43
C PHE A 736 -28.38 -23.50 12.26
N SER A 737 -27.80 -24.67 12.56
CA SER A 737 -27.46 -25.65 11.55
C SER A 737 -28.72 -26.19 10.87
N PRO A 738 -28.63 -26.72 9.63
CA PRO A 738 -29.81 -27.22 8.91
C PRO A 738 -30.58 -28.33 9.62
N ASP A 739 -29.90 -29.11 10.46
CA ASP A 739 -30.48 -30.16 11.30
C ASP A 739 -30.95 -29.66 12.69
N GLY A 740 -30.75 -28.38 13.01
CA GLY A 740 -31.13 -27.75 14.27
C GLY A 740 -30.33 -28.18 15.50
N SER A 741 -29.33 -29.06 15.35
CA SER A 741 -28.56 -29.63 16.47
C SER A 741 -27.50 -28.68 17.03
N ARG A 742 -27.04 -27.72 16.21
CA ARG A 742 -25.95 -26.80 16.52
C ARG A 742 -26.32 -25.36 16.16
N VAL A 743 -25.60 -24.44 16.78
CA VAL A 743 -25.65 -23.00 16.49
C VAL A 743 -24.23 -22.52 16.22
N THR A 744 -24.03 -21.78 15.13
CA THR A 744 -22.78 -21.04 14.88
C THR A 744 -22.98 -19.56 15.12
N TYR A 745 -21.95 -18.88 15.57
CA TYR A 745 -22.01 -17.45 15.89
C TYR A 745 -20.62 -16.82 15.90
N PHE A 746 -20.60 -15.49 15.86
CA PHE A 746 -19.40 -14.69 15.99
C PHE A 746 -19.12 -14.40 17.46
N GLN A 747 -17.88 -14.60 17.90
CA GLN A 747 -17.46 -14.28 19.26
C GLN A 747 -16.26 -13.34 19.25
N ARG A 748 -16.38 -12.22 19.97
CA ARG A 748 -15.26 -11.30 20.24
C ARG A 748 -14.78 -11.47 21.67
N ARG A 749 -13.46 -11.62 21.84
CA ARG A 749 -12.79 -11.76 23.13
C ARG A 749 -11.73 -10.69 23.30
N HIS A 750 -11.39 -10.40 24.55
CA HIS A 750 -10.51 -9.29 24.92
C HIS A 750 -9.33 -9.69 25.83
N PRO A 751 -8.51 -10.72 25.51
CA PRO A 751 -7.36 -11.08 26.34
C PRO A 751 -6.26 -10.00 26.25
N ASN A 752 -5.65 -9.62 27.38
CA ASN A 752 -4.47 -8.74 27.42
C ASN A 752 -4.60 -7.42 26.62
N ASN A 753 -5.77 -6.77 26.64
CA ASN A 753 -6.10 -5.58 25.85
C ASN A 753 -6.04 -5.77 24.31
N LEU A 754 -6.05 -7.01 23.82
CA LEU A 754 -6.16 -7.34 22.40
C LEU A 754 -7.58 -7.75 22.05
N VAL A 755 -8.09 -7.28 20.92
CA VAL A 755 -9.41 -7.66 20.40
C VAL A 755 -9.25 -8.83 19.45
N MET A 756 -9.81 -9.97 19.82
CA MET A 756 -9.69 -11.23 19.08
C MET A 756 -11.08 -11.67 18.59
N HIS A 757 -11.15 -12.15 17.34
CA HIS A 757 -12.39 -12.52 16.68
C HIS A 757 -12.43 -14.00 16.32
N PHE A 758 -13.52 -14.67 16.67
CA PHE A 758 -13.68 -16.12 16.52
C PHE A 758 -14.98 -16.48 15.80
N ALA A 759 -14.90 -17.50 14.95
CA ALA A 759 -16.05 -18.27 14.51
C ALA A 759 -16.24 -19.42 15.49
N VAL A 760 -17.42 -19.53 16.09
CA VAL A 760 -17.72 -20.55 17.11
C VAL A 760 -18.87 -21.43 16.65
N VAL A 761 -18.82 -22.71 16.99
CA VAL A 761 -19.95 -23.64 16.91
C VAL A 761 -20.21 -24.22 18.29
N GLN A 762 -21.49 -24.30 18.66
CA GLN A 762 -21.94 -24.82 19.95
C GLN A 762 -23.17 -25.71 19.73
N ARG A 763 -23.36 -26.73 20.57
CA ARG A 763 -24.60 -27.51 20.55
C ARG A 763 -25.76 -26.66 21.06
N ARG A 764 -26.96 -26.92 20.54
CA ARG A 764 -28.18 -26.16 20.90
C ARG A 764 -28.51 -26.21 22.40
N ASP A 765 -28.13 -27.28 23.10
CA ASP A 765 -28.31 -27.41 24.56
C ASP A 765 -27.29 -26.60 25.39
N GLY A 766 -26.38 -25.89 24.73
CA GLY A 766 -25.33 -25.11 25.37
C GLY A 766 -24.04 -25.88 25.64
N ALA A 767 -23.98 -27.18 25.36
CA ALA A 767 -22.76 -27.98 25.48
C ALA A 767 -21.79 -27.76 24.30
N ASP A 768 -20.55 -28.21 24.47
CA ASP A 768 -19.54 -28.38 23.41
C ASP A 768 -19.28 -27.14 22.55
N ALA A 769 -19.19 -25.96 23.19
CA ALA A 769 -18.75 -24.74 22.53
C ALA A 769 -17.27 -24.86 22.10
N ARG A 770 -17.02 -24.82 20.79
CA ARG A 770 -15.66 -24.89 20.22
C ARG A 770 -15.41 -23.83 19.16
N ASP A 771 -14.14 -23.42 19.08
CA ASP A 771 -13.68 -22.44 18.10
C ASP A 771 -13.43 -23.14 16.78
N LEU A 772 -14.17 -22.75 15.73
CA LEU A 772 -13.91 -23.22 14.37
C LEU A 772 -12.67 -22.55 13.78
N ALA A 773 -12.51 -21.26 14.03
CA ALA A 773 -11.37 -20.47 13.56
C ALA A 773 -11.19 -19.18 14.35
N GLN A 774 -9.95 -18.68 14.35
CA GLN A 774 -9.61 -17.34 14.79
C GLN A 774 -9.27 -16.47 13.57
N PHE A 775 -10.08 -15.45 13.28
CA PHE A 775 -9.94 -14.64 12.07
C PHE A 775 -8.58 -13.94 11.99
N ASN A 776 -8.03 -13.51 13.14
CA ASN A 776 -6.72 -12.86 13.21
C ASN A 776 -5.54 -13.80 12.86
N GLU A 777 -5.68 -15.12 13.01
CA GLU A 777 -4.65 -16.09 12.60
C GLU A 777 -4.71 -16.39 11.11
N ILE A 778 -5.93 -16.44 10.55
CA ILE A 778 -6.16 -16.58 9.11
C ILE A 778 -5.59 -15.35 8.38
N TYR A 779 -5.74 -14.17 8.97
CA TYR A 779 -5.26 -12.89 8.42
C TYR A 779 -4.14 -12.29 9.29
N LYS A 780 -2.98 -12.96 9.30
CA LYS A 780 -1.79 -12.54 10.08
C LYS A 780 -1.41 -11.08 9.81
N GLY A 781 -1.05 -10.36 10.87
CA GLY A 781 -0.68 -8.94 10.81
C GLY A 781 -1.86 -7.97 10.97
N ASN A 782 -3.11 -8.42 10.86
CA ASN A 782 -4.29 -7.57 10.99
C ASN A 782 -5.04 -7.79 12.32
N ARG A 783 -4.84 -6.87 13.28
CA ARG A 783 -5.35 -6.98 14.66
C ARG A 783 -6.85 -6.69 14.81
N HIS A 784 -7.53 -6.19 13.77
CA HIS A 784 -8.93 -5.73 13.88
C HIS A 784 -9.86 -6.39 12.87
N TYR A 785 -9.41 -7.48 12.26
CA TYR A 785 -10.13 -8.14 11.21
C TYR A 785 -11.38 -8.87 11.73
N LYS A 786 -12.57 -8.44 11.28
CA LYS A 786 -13.85 -9.03 11.66
C LYS A 786 -14.67 -9.39 10.42
N PRO A 787 -15.45 -10.48 10.43
CA PRO A 787 -16.49 -10.67 9.44
C PRO A 787 -17.52 -9.55 9.51
N ASN A 788 -18.20 -9.34 8.39
CA ASN A 788 -19.31 -8.42 8.31
C ASN A 788 -20.60 -9.21 8.09
N GLY A 789 -21.61 -8.95 8.91
CA GLY A 789 -22.88 -9.68 8.88
C GLY A 789 -22.79 -11.13 9.37
N PRO A 790 -23.94 -11.84 9.34
CA PRO A 790 -24.08 -13.14 9.95
C PRO A 790 -23.47 -14.29 9.12
N PRO A 791 -22.99 -15.36 9.78
CA PRO A 791 -22.56 -16.57 9.11
C PRO A 791 -23.72 -17.26 8.40
N CYS A 792 -23.43 -18.16 7.45
CA CYS A 792 -24.46 -19.02 6.84
C CYS A 792 -23.97 -20.46 6.74
N TRP A 793 -24.81 -21.41 7.12
CA TRP A 793 -24.50 -22.84 7.01
C TRP A 793 -24.66 -23.31 5.57
N SER A 794 -23.83 -24.27 5.17
CA SER A 794 -24.09 -25.10 4.00
C SER A 794 -25.36 -25.94 4.20
N PRO A 795 -26.08 -26.34 3.14
CA PRO A 795 -27.31 -27.12 3.26
C PRO A 795 -27.12 -28.48 3.95
N ASP A 796 -25.91 -29.04 3.87
CA ASP A 796 -25.53 -30.32 4.49
C ASP A 796 -24.99 -30.17 5.92
N GLY A 797 -24.86 -28.95 6.44
CA GLY A 797 -24.36 -28.66 7.79
C GLY A 797 -22.87 -28.96 8.00
N LYS A 798 -22.09 -29.19 6.93
CA LYS A 798 -20.65 -29.50 7.01
C LYS A 798 -19.75 -28.27 6.95
N SER A 799 -20.27 -27.13 6.49
CA SER A 799 -19.49 -25.90 6.34
C SER A 799 -20.27 -24.68 6.76
N VAL A 800 -19.54 -23.62 7.12
CA VAL A 800 -20.10 -22.30 7.43
C VAL A 800 -19.34 -21.25 6.63
N VAL A 801 -20.07 -20.41 5.91
CA VAL A 801 -19.50 -19.28 5.16
C VAL A 801 -19.61 -17.98 5.95
N TRP A 802 -18.53 -17.21 5.93
CA TRP A 802 -18.43 -15.87 6.50
C TRP A 802 -18.10 -14.86 5.42
N PHE A 803 -18.75 -13.71 5.47
CA PHE A 803 -18.46 -12.58 4.59
C PHE A 803 -17.33 -11.72 5.17
N ILE A 804 -16.31 -11.46 4.36
CA ILE A 804 -15.06 -10.87 4.79
C ILE A 804 -14.70 -9.66 3.91
N PRO A 805 -14.88 -8.41 4.40
CA PRO A 805 -14.37 -7.21 3.72
C PRO A 805 -12.92 -6.93 4.12
N ARG A 806 -11.99 -7.04 3.17
CA ARG A 806 -10.56 -6.90 3.36
C ARG A 806 -9.98 -5.59 2.84
N ARG A 807 -9.27 -4.89 3.72
CA ARG A 807 -8.20 -3.95 3.32
C ARG A 807 -6.92 -4.38 4.01
N LYS A 808 -5.85 -4.55 3.24
CA LYS A 808 -4.51 -4.86 3.77
C LYS A 808 -3.78 -3.58 4.20
N LEU A 809 -4.03 -2.48 3.49
CA LEU A 809 -3.55 -1.12 3.78
C LEU A 809 -4.68 -0.11 3.58
N ASP A 810 -4.55 1.08 4.18
CA ASP A 810 -5.55 2.15 4.04
C ASP A 810 -5.78 2.57 2.57
N SER A 811 -4.76 2.40 1.72
CA SER A 811 -4.80 2.66 0.27
C SER A 811 -5.16 1.45 -0.60
N SER A 812 -5.27 0.24 -0.03
CA SER A 812 -5.61 -0.96 -0.81
C SER A 812 -7.09 -1.00 -1.18
N THR A 813 -7.38 -1.45 -2.40
CA THR A 813 -8.74 -1.73 -2.87
C THR A 813 -9.43 -2.71 -1.91
N MET A 814 -10.68 -2.41 -1.53
CA MET A 814 -11.45 -3.30 -0.66
C MET A 814 -11.69 -4.60 -1.42
N ARG A 815 -11.03 -5.68 -1.00
CA ARG A 815 -11.33 -7.01 -1.51
C ARG A 815 -12.44 -7.64 -0.71
N ILE A 816 -13.28 -8.39 -1.39
CA ILE A 816 -14.38 -9.08 -0.77
C ILE A 816 -14.16 -10.56 -0.95
N GLU A 817 -14.14 -11.26 0.17
CA GLU A 817 -13.89 -12.69 0.21
C GLU A 817 -15.04 -13.38 0.95
N LEU A 818 -15.35 -14.60 0.51
CA LEU A 818 -16.09 -15.56 1.31
C LEU A 818 -15.11 -16.52 1.96
N LEU A 819 -15.17 -16.61 3.29
CA LEU A 819 -14.40 -17.57 4.06
C LEU A 819 -15.29 -18.76 4.38
N ILE A 820 -15.02 -19.90 3.75
CA ILE A 820 -15.77 -21.14 3.93
C ILE A 820 -14.98 -22.01 4.91
N LEU A 821 -15.53 -22.19 6.11
CA LEU A 821 -14.93 -22.98 7.18
C LEU A 821 -15.56 -24.37 7.24
N SER A 822 -14.73 -25.41 7.21
CA SER A 822 -15.15 -26.76 7.55
C SER A 822 -15.56 -26.81 9.02
N VAL A 823 -16.76 -27.30 9.29
CA VAL A 823 -17.26 -27.42 10.65
C VAL A 823 -16.46 -28.49 11.38
N GLU A 824 -16.16 -29.62 10.77
CA GLU A 824 -15.44 -30.73 11.42
C GLU A 824 -13.99 -30.34 11.74
N THR A 825 -13.24 -29.87 10.74
CA THR A 825 -11.78 -29.70 10.81
C THR A 825 -11.32 -28.27 11.12
N GLY A 826 -12.20 -27.27 10.98
CA GLY A 826 -11.82 -25.85 11.08
C GLY A 826 -11.01 -25.33 9.88
N GLN A 827 -10.76 -26.16 8.87
CA GLN A 827 -10.03 -25.76 7.67
C GLN A 827 -10.77 -24.64 6.92
N ALA A 828 -10.02 -23.66 6.47
CA ALA A 828 -10.52 -22.48 5.79
C ALA A 828 -10.23 -22.52 4.28
N ASN A 829 -11.28 -22.42 3.47
CA ASN A 829 -11.18 -22.12 2.04
C ASN A 829 -11.62 -20.66 1.79
N ARG A 830 -11.01 -20.00 0.81
CA ARG A 830 -11.27 -18.60 0.48
C ARG A 830 -11.75 -18.49 -0.95
N LEU A 831 -12.84 -17.78 -1.15
CA LEU A 831 -13.36 -17.43 -2.46
C LEU A 831 -13.31 -15.91 -2.63
N ASP A 832 -12.43 -15.43 -3.53
CA ASP A 832 -12.25 -14.01 -3.83
C ASP A 832 -13.35 -13.55 -4.82
N LEU A 833 -14.30 -12.77 -4.33
CA LEU A 833 -15.39 -12.22 -5.14
C LEU A 833 -14.95 -11.03 -6.00
N HIS A 834 -13.85 -10.35 -5.64
CA HIS A 834 -13.28 -9.29 -6.45
C HIS A 834 -12.75 -9.83 -7.78
N GLN A 835 -12.14 -11.03 -7.78
CA GLN A 835 -11.77 -11.73 -9.02
C GLN A 835 -12.96 -12.14 -9.90
N ARG A 836 -14.19 -11.97 -9.40
CA ARG A 836 -15.44 -12.19 -10.14
C ARG A 836 -16.14 -10.88 -10.51
N GLY A 837 -15.44 -9.75 -10.37
CA GLY A 837 -15.93 -8.42 -10.74
C GLY A 837 -16.82 -7.75 -9.70
N LEU A 838 -16.86 -8.27 -8.46
CA LEU A 838 -17.68 -7.73 -7.38
C LEU A 838 -16.86 -6.85 -6.43
N GLU A 839 -17.29 -5.61 -6.23
CA GLU A 839 -16.66 -4.63 -5.33
C GLU A 839 -17.35 -4.51 -3.98
N TRP A 840 -18.65 -4.83 -3.94
CA TRP A 840 -19.46 -4.81 -2.73
C TRP A 840 -20.42 -6.00 -2.69
N VAL A 841 -20.70 -6.51 -1.50
CA VAL A 841 -21.84 -7.38 -1.18
C VAL A 841 -22.35 -6.95 0.18
N GLN A 842 -23.65 -6.80 0.33
CA GLN A 842 -24.26 -6.36 1.58
C GLN A 842 -24.51 -7.51 2.55
N ALA A 843 -25.08 -8.61 2.05
CA ALA A 843 -25.45 -9.79 2.84
C ALA A 843 -25.38 -11.04 1.96
N LEU A 844 -25.40 -12.21 2.59
CA LEU A 844 -25.43 -13.49 1.88
C LEU A 844 -26.34 -14.50 2.59
N ASP A 845 -26.66 -15.59 1.88
CA ASP A 845 -27.31 -16.79 2.43
C ASP A 845 -26.86 -18.04 1.63
N TRP A 846 -26.76 -19.21 2.28
CA TRP A 846 -26.27 -20.47 1.68
C TRP A 846 -27.07 -21.71 2.14
N ARG A 847 -28.36 -21.56 2.44
CA ARG A 847 -29.21 -22.67 2.90
C ARG A 847 -29.52 -23.73 1.83
#